data_AF-A0A7X3RGC0-F1
#
_entry.id   AF-A0A7X3RGC0-F1
#
_cell.length_a   1.000
_cell.length_b   1.000
_cell.length_c   1.000
_cell.angle_alpha   90.00
_cell.angle_beta   90.00
_cell.angle_gamma   90.00
#
_symmetry.space_group_name_H-M   'P 1'
#
loop_
_entity.id
_entity.type
_entity.pdbx_description
1 polymer ?
#
loop_
_entity_poly.entity_id
_entity_poly.type
_entity_poly.pdbx_seq_one_letter_code
_entity_poly.pdbx_strand_id
1 'polypeptide(L)'
;MSNTVKEIEILNADDAELMRISREGTLSLNLNEMKTIQTHFGTLGRNPTDVEIETIAQTWSEHCVHKTFKSIIRYSEDGKAPEQIDGLFPTYIQRATEDIAKPWCVSVFSDNAGIIEFDETFNLVFKVETHNHPSAIEPYGGAGTGIGGVIRDSLGTGLGAKPILNTDIFCFGMPDMPYTELPKGTLHPKRVFKGVVAGVRDYGNRMGIPTANGAILFDSRYTANPLVFCGNVGLIPRNRCEKSVEPGDLVVAVGGQTGRDGIHGATFSSAELDDTSESLGSVVQIGNPIMEKKIVDALLQARDRNLYRSITDCGAGGFSSAVGEMGEHIGAEVHLERVSLKYDGLAPWEIWLSEAQERMVIAVPPENLSELVAICEAEFVEATVLGTFTDTHRLQVFYEGAIVADLEMEFLHNGLPKPVKEAVWQPPKHPEMPSRDKEIGVENPSYTDDLKRLLASPNIASKESVIRQYDHGVQGGVVINPLVGAENDGPSDACVITPVLGSRKGVIIANGINPKYSDVDPYLSAASAIDEALRNIVAVGGTLEKTALLDNFCWGNPDKPDRLGELVRAAKACYDFATAYGTPFISGKDSLYNEYRDTTTGEQRAIPSTLLISAICVIPDIRNAVTMDVKAPDNLIYVVGNTYAELGGSHYFGIHGFIGNNAPVVRPDEAKRTMERLSSAINSGLVRSCHDCSEGGIGVAAAEMAFAGGYGMTLNLDNVPTGDETDAEDYLLFSESNSRFIVEVEPQHRDAYENHMSDIPIGYLGTVTAASAFVITGKAGYPIIETSIDVLKSAWQTPLHS
;
A
#
# COMPACT_ATOMS: atom_id res chain seq x y z
N MET A 1 38.62 -11.57 -2.51
CA MET A 1 37.76 -12.70 -2.90
C MET A 1 37.92 -12.85 -4.40
N SER A 2 38.11 -14.07 -4.91
CA SER A 2 38.52 -14.30 -6.29
C SER A 2 37.38 -14.09 -7.28
N ASN A 3 37.71 -13.60 -8.48
CA ASN A 3 36.83 -13.51 -9.66
C ASN A 3 36.44 -14.89 -10.23
N THR A 4 36.35 -15.92 -9.38
CA THR A 4 36.14 -17.32 -9.80
C THR A 4 34.79 -17.79 -9.29
N VAL A 5 33.96 -18.27 -10.21
CA VAL A 5 32.73 -19.04 -9.94
C VAL A 5 33.07 -20.22 -9.02
N LYS A 6 32.23 -20.46 -8.02
CA LYS A 6 32.39 -21.58 -7.08
C LYS A 6 31.35 -22.65 -7.37
N GLU A 7 31.74 -23.91 -7.26
CA GLU A 7 30.79 -25.03 -7.17
C GLU A 7 30.37 -25.22 -5.71
N ILE A 8 29.07 -25.41 -5.48
CA ILE A 8 28.48 -25.60 -4.15
C ILE A 8 28.17 -27.07 -3.95
N GLU A 9 28.95 -27.73 -3.09
CA GLU A 9 28.88 -29.17 -2.82
C GLU A 9 27.58 -29.56 -2.09
N ILE A 10 26.51 -29.84 -2.85
CA ILE A 10 25.22 -30.29 -2.29
C ILE A 10 24.93 -31.76 -2.56
N LEU A 11 25.50 -32.38 -3.60
CA LEU A 11 25.08 -33.72 -4.05
C LEU A 11 25.19 -34.81 -2.98
N ASN A 12 26.21 -34.72 -2.12
CA ASN A 12 26.47 -35.69 -1.06
C ASN A 12 26.19 -35.12 0.34
N ALA A 13 25.66 -33.90 0.42
CA ALA A 13 25.38 -33.23 1.69
C ALA A 13 24.20 -33.89 2.41
N ASP A 14 24.33 -34.12 3.70
CA ASP A 14 23.21 -34.51 4.55
C ASP A 14 22.28 -33.32 4.89
N ASP A 15 21.16 -33.59 5.56
CA ASP A 15 20.19 -32.56 5.93
C ASP A 15 20.80 -31.40 6.74
N ALA A 16 21.77 -31.69 7.60
CA ALA A 16 22.42 -30.68 8.42
C ALA A 16 23.40 -29.84 7.60
N GLU A 17 24.11 -30.45 6.66
CA GLU A 17 25.02 -29.80 5.73
C GLU A 17 24.27 -28.93 4.73
N LEU A 18 23.13 -29.37 4.19
CA LEU A 18 22.25 -28.56 3.33
C LEU A 18 21.78 -27.29 4.06
N MET A 19 21.29 -27.43 5.29
CA MET A 19 20.85 -26.28 6.08
C MET A 19 22.02 -25.36 6.47
N ARG A 20 23.21 -25.93 6.67
CA ARG A 20 24.43 -25.13 6.89
C ARG A 20 24.78 -24.30 5.66
N ILE A 21 24.72 -24.89 4.46
CA ILE A 21 24.96 -24.19 3.19
C ILE A 21 23.95 -23.06 3.01
N SER A 22 22.66 -23.33 3.21
CA SER A 22 21.60 -22.31 3.13
C SER A 22 21.84 -21.13 4.08
N ARG A 23 22.20 -21.40 5.33
CA ARG A 23 22.46 -20.36 6.33
C ARG A 23 23.74 -19.57 6.06
N GLU A 24 24.84 -20.24 5.75
CA GLU A 24 26.13 -19.58 5.48
C GLU A 24 26.13 -18.78 4.18
N GLY A 25 25.35 -19.22 3.19
CA GLY A 25 25.12 -18.51 1.93
C GLY A 25 24.00 -17.48 1.98
N THR A 26 23.32 -17.28 3.12
CA THR A 26 22.19 -16.34 3.24
C THR A 26 21.08 -16.56 2.19
N LEU A 27 20.87 -17.83 1.79
CA LEU A 27 19.95 -18.21 0.73
C LEU A 27 18.47 -18.18 1.18
N SER A 28 18.22 -18.22 2.49
CA SER A 28 16.88 -18.30 3.08
C SER A 28 16.03 -19.47 2.55
N LEU A 29 16.68 -20.57 2.15
CA LEU A 29 16.03 -21.81 1.68
C LEU A 29 15.83 -22.80 2.83
N ASN A 30 14.63 -23.38 2.92
CA ASN A 30 14.32 -24.43 3.89
C ASN A 30 14.79 -25.82 3.41
N LEU A 31 14.69 -26.81 4.29
CA LEU A 31 15.20 -28.16 4.01
C LEU A 31 14.53 -28.82 2.79
N ASN A 32 13.23 -28.64 2.59
CA ASN A 32 12.52 -29.24 1.47
C ASN A 32 12.93 -28.60 0.14
N GLU A 33 13.13 -27.28 0.13
CA GLU A 33 13.63 -26.53 -1.02
C GLU A 33 15.06 -26.98 -1.36
N MET A 34 15.97 -27.03 -0.36
CA MET A 34 17.34 -27.52 -0.55
C MET A 34 17.41 -28.97 -1.05
N LYS A 35 16.53 -29.86 -0.55
CA LYS A 35 16.43 -31.24 -1.05
C LYS A 35 15.91 -31.31 -2.49
N THR A 36 15.00 -30.42 -2.86
CA THR A 36 14.49 -30.34 -4.23
C THR A 36 15.60 -29.91 -5.18
N ILE A 37 16.40 -28.92 -4.79
CA ILE A 37 17.60 -28.48 -5.53
C ILE A 37 18.63 -29.61 -5.61
N GLN A 38 18.96 -30.25 -4.48
CA GLN A 38 19.88 -31.39 -4.44
C GLN A 38 19.43 -32.51 -5.37
N THR A 39 18.13 -32.82 -5.40
CA THR A 39 17.57 -33.85 -6.28
C THR A 39 17.72 -33.44 -7.74
N HIS A 40 17.35 -32.21 -8.10
CA HIS A 40 17.49 -31.69 -9.47
C HIS A 40 18.93 -31.78 -9.97
N PHE A 41 19.88 -31.21 -9.23
CA PHE A 41 21.31 -31.27 -9.59
C PHE A 41 21.86 -32.70 -9.55
N GLY A 42 21.33 -33.57 -8.68
CA GLY A 42 21.63 -35.00 -8.67
C GLY A 42 21.23 -35.70 -9.97
N THR A 43 20.10 -35.33 -10.58
CA THR A 43 19.69 -35.86 -11.89
C THR A 43 20.59 -35.36 -13.02
N LEU A 44 21.12 -34.13 -12.91
CA LEU A 44 22.10 -33.56 -13.84
C LEU A 44 23.51 -34.14 -13.67
N GLY A 45 23.78 -34.79 -12.54
CA GLY A 45 25.08 -35.40 -12.23
C GLY A 45 26.20 -34.38 -11.94
N ARG A 46 25.85 -33.17 -11.48
CA ARG A 46 26.81 -32.10 -11.15
C ARG A 46 26.32 -31.26 -9.96
N ASN A 47 27.23 -30.58 -9.28
CA ASN A 47 26.86 -29.55 -8.30
C ASN A 47 26.40 -28.26 -9.01
N PRO A 48 25.56 -27.42 -8.36
CA PRO A 48 25.28 -26.06 -8.82
C PRO A 48 26.50 -25.15 -8.64
N THR A 49 26.57 -24.11 -9.47
CA THR A 49 27.45 -22.97 -9.21
C THR A 49 26.85 -22.03 -8.15
N ASP A 50 27.66 -21.11 -7.63
CA ASP A 50 27.19 -19.99 -6.81
C ASP A 50 26.16 -19.14 -7.57
N VAL A 51 26.38 -18.82 -8.85
CA VAL A 51 25.40 -18.07 -9.67
C VAL A 51 24.06 -18.81 -9.75
N GLU A 52 24.07 -20.14 -9.92
CA GLU A 52 22.85 -20.95 -10.04
C GLU A 52 22.07 -21.05 -8.73
N ILE A 53 22.76 -21.33 -7.61
CA ILE A 53 22.08 -21.49 -6.33
C ILE A 53 21.51 -20.16 -5.83
N GLU A 54 22.22 -19.05 -6.07
CA GLU A 54 21.76 -17.70 -5.74
C GLU A 54 20.56 -17.31 -6.62
N THR A 55 20.60 -17.62 -7.93
CA THR A 55 19.46 -17.42 -8.85
C THR A 55 18.21 -18.16 -8.36
N ILE A 56 18.36 -19.43 -7.96
CA ILE A 56 17.25 -20.22 -7.42
C ILE A 56 16.76 -19.64 -6.09
N ALA A 57 17.67 -19.32 -5.17
CA ALA A 57 17.33 -18.79 -3.84
C ALA A 57 16.53 -17.48 -3.92
N GLN A 58 16.98 -16.58 -4.79
CA GLN A 58 16.28 -15.33 -5.08
C GLN A 58 14.90 -15.57 -5.67
N THR A 59 14.82 -16.38 -6.73
CA THR A 59 13.56 -16.67 -7.43
C THR A 59 12.57 -17.34 -6.48
N TRP A 60 13.01 -18.25 -5.62
CA TRP A 60 12.17 -19.00 -4.67
C TRP A 60 12.00 -18.31 -3.31
N SER A 61 12.43 -17.06 -3.17
CA SER A 61 12.26 -16.28 -1.95
C SER A 61 10.78 -15.99 -1.67
N GLU A 62 10.44 -15.69 -0.40
CA GLU A 62 9.08 -15.26 -0.05
C GLU A 62 8.68 -14.01 -0.83
N HIS A 63 9.62 -13.06 -0.95
CA HIS A 63 9.43 -11.78 -1.63
C HIS A 63 9.10 -11.90 -3.12
N CYS A 64 9.66 -12.90 -3.83
CA CYS A 64 9.44 -13.07 -5.28
C CYS A 64 8.25 -14.00 -5.60
N VAL A 65 8.11 -15.13 -4.90
CA VAL A 65 7.08 -16.13 -5.26
C VAL A 65 5.82 -16.02 -4.40
N HIS A 66 5.85 -15.35 -3.25
CA HIS A 66 4.73 -15.22 -2.33
C HIS A 66 4.28 -16.60 -1.80
N LYS A 67 5.23 -17.37 -1.24
CA LYS A 67 5.03 -18.80 -0.93
C LYS A 67 3.90 -19.02 0.06
N THR A 68 3.77 -18.15 1.06
CA THR A 68 2.67 -18.21 2.04
C THR A 68 1.31 -18.06 1.36
N PHE A 69 1.17 -17.08 0.46
CA PHE A 69 -0.07 -16.83 -0.28
C PHE A 69 -0.41 -17.93 -1.30
N LYS A 70 0.56 -18.74 -1.71
CA LYS A 70 0.38 -19.92 -2.60
C LYS A 70 0.35 -21.26 -1.86
N SER A 71 0.49 -21.25 -0.53
CA SER A 71 0.58 -22.46 0.29
C SER A 71 -0.78 -23.15 0.50
N ILE A 72 -0.73 -24.45 0.82
CA ILE A 72 -1.91 -25.16 1.35
C ILE A 72 -2.02 -24.82 2.84
N ILE A 73 -3.11 -24.18 3.25
CA ILE A 73 -3.33 -23.77 4.64
C ILE A 73 -4.41 -24.64 5.26
N ARG A 74 -4.08 -25.29 6.37
CA ARG A 74 -5.04 -25.96 7.25
C ARG A 74 -5.46 -24.97 8.32
N TYR A 75 -6.67 -24.44 8.21
CA TYR A 75 -7.18 -23.40 9.08
C TYR A 75 -8.16 -23.97 10.11
N SER A 76 -8.00 -23.53 11.35
CA SER A 76 -8.92 -23.82 12.44
C SER A 76 -9.30 -22.55 13.19
N GLU A 77 -10.58 -22.45 13.55
CA GLU A 77 -11.16 -21.32 14.27
C GLU A 77 -12.12 -21.86 15.32
N ASP A 78 -12.08 -21.30 16.53
CA ASP A 78 -12.96 -21.74 17.62
C ASP A 78 -14.44 -21.64 17.21
N GLY A 79 -15.20 -22.70 17.50
CA GLY A 79 -16.62 -22.80 17.12
C GLY A 79 -16.91 -23.06 15.63
N LYS A 80 -15.90 -23.20 14.75
CA LYS A 80 -16.08 -23.55 13.33
C LYS A 80 -15.42 -24.87 12.96
N ALA A 81 -15.90 -25.49 11.87
CA ALA A 81 -15.27 -26.68 11.32
C ALA A 81 -13.90 -26.32 10.71
N PRO A 82 -12.86 -27.15 10.88
CA PRO A 82 -11.59 -26.94 10.18
C PRO A 82 -11.79 -26.94 8.67
N GLU A 83 -11.00 -26.13 7.99
CA GLU A 83 -11.03 -26.00 6.53
C GLU A 83 -9.61 -26.11 5.96
N GLN A 84 -9.54 -26.48 4.69
CA GLN A 84 -8.29 -26.45 3.92
C GLN A 84 -8.43 -25.43 2.79
N ILE A 85 -7.49 -24.50 2.72
CA ILE A 85 -7.41 -23.46 1.68
C ILE A 85 -6.22 -23.80 0.78
N ASP A 86 -6.40 -23.78 -0.55
CA ASP A 86 -5.32 -23.96 -1.53
C ASP A 86 -4.91 -22.58 -2.08
N GLY A 87 -4.00 -21.92 -1.37
CA GLY A 87 -3.52 -20.57 -1.63
C GLY A 87 -4.51 -19.47 -1.22
N LEU A 88 -4.05 -18.51 -0.41
CA LEU A 88 -4.83 -17.31 -0.06
C LEU A 88 -5.09 -16.44 -1.28
N PHE A 89 -4.07 -16.22 -2.11
CA PHE A 89 -4.17 -15.39 -3.30
C PHE A 89 -5.21 -15.91 -4.31
N PRO A 90 -5.11 -17.15 -4.83
CA PRO A 90 -6.10 -17.67 -5.77
C PRO A 90 -7.49 -17.78 -5.13
N THR A 91 -7.59 -18.13 -3.84
CA THR A 91 -8.88 -18.35 -3.17
C THR A 91 -9.65 -17.06 -2.89
N TYR A 92 -8.97 -15.99 -2.46
CA TYR A 92 -9.64 -14.81 -1.90
C TYR A 92 -9.41 -13.52 -2.68
N ILE A 93 -8.27 -13.36 -3.35
CA ILE A 93 -7.93 -12.12 -4.07
C ILE A 93 -8.25 -12.28 -5.56
N GLN A 94 -7.63 -13.26 -6.22
CA GLN A 94 -7.83 -13.52 -7.64
C GLN A 94 -9.28 -13.90 -7.94
N ARG A 95 -9.86 -14.86 -7.19
CA ARG A 95 -11.25 -15.28 -7.36
C ARG A 95 -12.24 -14.13 -7.20
N ALA A 96 -12.00 -13.20 -6.27
CA ALA A 96 -12.89 -12.04 -6.10
C ALA A 96 -12.99 -11.23 -7.40
N THR A 97 -11.85 -10.94 -8.03
CA THR A 97 -11.80 -10.24 -9.31
C THR A 97 -12.41 -11.04 -10.46
N GLU A 98 -12.16 -12.34 -10.50
CA GLU A 98 -12.75 -13.26 -11.50
C GLU A 98 -14.28 -13.34 -11.39
N ASP A 99 -14.83 -13.39 -10.17
CA ASP A 99 -16.27 -13.45 -9.94
C ASP A 99 -16.96 -12.11 -10.26
N ILE A 100 -16.29 -10.98 -9.98
CA ILE A 100 -16.81 -9.64 -10.30
C ILE A 100 -16.75 -9.38 -11.82
N ALA A 101 -15.69 -9.85 -12.50
CA ALA A 101 -15.52 -9.82 -13.96
C ALA A 101 -15.83 -8.47 -14.64
N LYS A 102 -15.27 -7.36 -14.13
CA LYS A 102 -15.47 -6.05 -14.77
C LYS A 102 -14.73 -5.99 -16.12
N PRO A 103 -15.42 -5.68 -17.24
CA PRO A 103 -14.79 -5.65 -18.57
C PRO A 103 -13.81 -4.50 -18.77
N TRP A 104 -13.84 -3.51 -17.87
CA TRP A 104 -12.91 -2.38 -17.89
C TRP A 104 -11.60 -2.67 -17.12
N CYS A 105 -11.47 -3.82 -16.47
CA CYS A 105 -10.18 -4.35 -16.01
C CYS A 105 -9.44 -4.93 -17.22
N VAL A 106 -8.34 -4.29 -17.62
CA VAL A 106 -7.64 -4.58 -18.89
C VAL A 106 -6.56 -5.66 -18.70
N SER A 107 -5.80 -5.57 -17.62
CA SER A 107 -4.74 -6.51 -17.25
C SER A 107 -4.67 -6.56 -15.73
N VAL A 108 -4.83 -7.74 -15.15
CA VAL A 108 -4.87 -7.96 -13.69
C VAL A 108 -4.04 -9.18 -13.36
N PHE A 109 -3.16 -9.07 -12.35
CA PHE A 109 -2.32 -10.17 -11.86
C PHE A 109 -1.42 -10.86 -12.90
N SER A 110 -1.11 -10.19 -14.01
CA SER A 110 -0.29 -10.73 -15.11
C SER A 110 0.90 -9.87 -15.47
N ASP A 111 1.14 -8.78 -14.73
CA ASP A 111 2.18 -7.79 -14.99
C ASP A 111 2.59 -7.13 -13.65
N ASN A 112 3.57 -6.22 -13.68
CA ASN A 112 4.10 -5.55 -12.49
C ASN A 112 3.02 -4.73 -11.75
N ALA A 113 1.97 -4.30 -12.46
CA ALA A 113 0.85 -3.53 -11.93
C ALA A 113 -0.48 -3.86 -12.61
N GLY A 114 -1.58 -3.40 -11.99
CA GLY A 114 -2.93 -3.56 -12.53
C GLY A 114 -3.30 -2.46 -13.52
N ILE A 115 -4.02 -2.80 -14.59
CA ILE A 115 -4.47 -1.87 -15.63
C ILE A 115 -5.99 -1.80 -15.70
N ILE A 116 -6.54 -0.58 -15.68
CA ILE A 116 -7.97 -0.31 -15.87
C ILE A 116 -8.22 0.69 -17.01
N GLU A 117 -9.39 0.65 -17.62
CA GLU A 117 -9.78 1.59 -18.66
C GLU A 117 -10.01 3.01 -18.11
N PHE A 118 -9.50 4.03 -18.81
CA PHE A 118 -9.81 5.43 -18.53
C PHE A 118 -10.70 6.06 -19.60
N ASP A 119 -10.27 6.02 -20.86
CA ASP A 119 -11.04 6.51 -22.00
C ASP A 119 -10.70 5.75 -23.30
N GLU A 120 -11.15 6.28 -24.44
CA GLU A 120 -10.96 5.65 -25.76
C GLU A 120 -9.49 5.62 -26.21
N THR A 121 -8.61 6.41 -25.59
CA THR A 121 -7.20 6.56 -25.98
C THR A 121 -6.25 5.96 -24.95
N PHE A 122 -6.58 6.09 -23.67
CA PHE A 122 -5.71 5.70 -22.57
C PHE A 122 -6.37 4.74 -21.57
N ASN A 123 -5.51 3.95 -20.93
CA ASN A 123 -5.76 3.18 -19.72
C ASN A 123 -4.93 3.77 -18.56
N LEU A 124 -5.25 3.35 -17.34
CA LEU A 124 -4.51 3.69 -16.13
C LEU A 124 -3.84 2.46 -15.57
N VAL A 125 -2.64 2.65 -15.05
CA VAL A 125 -1.86 1.68 -14.30
C VAL A 125 -1.85 2.11 -12.84
N PHE A 126 -2.03 1.18 -11.91
CA PHE A 126 -1.87 1.49 -10.48
C PHE A 126 -1.17 0.35 -9.75
N LYS A 127 -0.15 0.74 -8.97
CA LYS A 127 0.63 -0.15 -8.11
C LYS A 127 0.90 0.51 -6.77
N VAL A 128 0.93 -0.30 -5.74
CA VAL A 128 1.45 0.03 -4.41
C VAL A 128 2.39 -1.11 -4.02
N GLU A 129 3.54 -0.74 -3.45
CA GLU A 129 4.60 -1.61 -2.95
C GLU A 129 4.93 -1.24 -1.51
N THR A 130 5.77 -2.06 -0.86
CA THR A 130 6.25 -1.82 0.50
C THR A 130 7.77 -1.79 0.56
N HIS A 131 8.33 -1.02 1.49
CA HIS A 131 9.77 -0.92 1.67
C HIS A 131 10.17 -0.83 3.16
N ASN A 132 9.61 -1.74 3.97
CA ASN A 132 9.62 -1.69 5.44
C ASN A 132 11.01 -1.90 6.06
N HIS A 133 11.62 -3.07 5.86
CA HIS A 133 12.90 -3.45 6.47
C HIS A 133 14.04 -2.48 6.10
N PRO A 134 14.23 -2.08 4.83
CA PRO A 134 15.27 -1.11 4.49
C PRO A 134 15.03 0.25 5.15
N SER A 135 13.76 0.68 5.24
CA SER A 135 13.39 1.95 5.87
C SER A 135 13.56 1.93 7.39
N ALA A 136 13.55 0.76 8.03
CA ALA A 136 13.87 0.60 9.46
C ALA A 136 15.34 0.92 9.77
N ILE A 137 16.24 0.62 8.82
CA ILE A 137 17.69 0.67 9.02
C ILE A 137 18.30 1.95 8.42
N GLU A 138 17.95 2.28 7.18
CA GLU A 138 18.36 3.51 6.50
C GLU A 138 17.12 4.20 5.90
N PRO A 139 16.42 5.02 6.70
CA PRO A 139 15.09 5.51 6.35
C PRO A 139 15.02 6.40 5.12
N TYR A 140 16.08 7.16 4.80
CA TYR A 140 16.09 8.07 3.65
C TYR A 140 16.18 7.30 2.32
N GLY A 141 17.20 6.46 2.20
CA GLY A 141 17.44 5.60 1.05
C GLY A 141 16.32 4.59 0.89
N GLY A 142 15.92 3.91 1.97
CA GLY A 142 14.83 2.93 1.96
C GLY A 142 13.53 3.51 1.40
N ALA A 143 13.09 4.68 1.87
CA ALA A 143 11.86 5.29 1.33
C ALA A 143 12.04 5.82 -0.10
N GLY A 144 13.20 6.41 -0.40
CA GLY A 144 13.51 6.91 -1.74
C GLY A 144 13.50 5.80 -2.79
N THR A 145 14.15 4.66 -2.51
CA THR A 145 14.15 3.50 -3.41
C THR A 145 12.80 2.81 -3.46
N GLY A 146 12.00 2.86 -2.39
CA GLY A 146 10.61 2.41 -2.43
C GLY A 146 9.76 3.19 -3.44
N ILE A 147 9.87 4.52 -3.45
CA ILE A 147 9.19 5.37 -4.46
C ILE A 147 9.75 5.14 -5.86
N GLY A 148 11.07 5.07 -6.03
CA GLY A 148 11.68 4.78 -7.34
C GLY A 148 11.26 3.41 -7.88
N GLY A 149 11.26 2.38 -7.04
CA GLY A 149 10.81 1.03 -7.38
C GLY A 149 9.39 1.02 -7.95
N VAL A 150 8.42 1.58 -7.23
CA VAL A 150 7.02 1.58 -7.69
C VAL A 150 6.78 2.44 -8.94
N ILE A 151 7.59 3.49 -9.15
CA ILE A 151 7.57 4.24 -10.42
C ILE A 151 8.06 3.32 -11.56
N ARG A 152 9.12 2.55 -11.33
CA ARG A 152 9.61 1.57 -12.30
C ARG A 152 8.62 0.44 -12.55
N ASP A 153 7.82 0.01 -11.58
CA ASP A 153 6.73 -0.95 -11.84
C ASP A 153 5.73 -0.41 -12.87
N SER A 154 5.35 0.87 -12.75
CA SER A 154 4.47 1.52 -13.72
C SER A 154 5.13 1.68 -15.10
N LEU A 155 6.44 1.95 -15.14
CA LEU A 155 7.23 1.94 -16.39
C LEU A 155 7.45 0.53 -16.96
N GLY A 156 7.44 -0.48 -16.11
CA GLY A 156 7.56 -1.89 -16.46
C GLY A 156 6.25 -2.46 -16.97
N THR A 157 5.11 -1.88 -16.61
CA THR A 157 3.78 -2.41 -16.98
C THR A 157 3.44 -2.13 -18.45
N GLY A 158 2.96 -3.16 -19.17
CA GLY A 158 2.77 -3.13 -20.61
C GLY A 158 4.07 -2.77 -21.33
N LEU A 159 4.02 -1.79 -22.23
CA LEU A 159 5.21 -1.21 -22.86
C LEU A 159 5.63 0.11 -22.19
N GLY A 160 5.20 0.34 -20.95
CA GLY A 160 5.58 1.47 -20.10
C GLY A 160 4.52 2.56 -20.01
N ALA A 161 3.98 2.74 -18.81
CA ALA A 161 3.05 3.81 -18.47
C ALA A 161 3.81 5.08 -18.06
N LYS A 162 3.27 6.26 -18.42
CA LYS A 162 3.82 7.53 -17.94
C LYS A 162 3.39 7.74 -16.48
N PRO A 163 4.31 7.86 -15.51
CA PRO A 163 3.96 8.16 -14.11
C PRO A 163 3.30 9.54 -13.99
N ILE A 164 2.16 9.62 -13.32
CA ILE A 164 1.33 10.84 -13.22
C ILE A 164 0.97 11.25 -11.78
N LEU A 165 1.04 10.33 -10.82
CA LEU A 165 0.72 10.61 -9.42
C LEU A 165 1.37 9.57 -8.51
N ASN A 166 1.92 10.02 -7.38
CA ASN A 166 2.37 9.17 -6.28
C ASN A 166 1.39 9.23 -5.10
N THR A 167 1.34 8.14 -4.35
CA THR A 167 0.68 8.06 -3.03
C THR A 167 1.61 7.42 -2.01
N ASP A 168 1.56 7.85 -0.76
CA ASP A 168 2.43 7.35 0.31
C ASP A 168 1.67 7.14 1.63
N ILE A 169 1.75 5.93 2.17
CA ILE A 169 1.10 5.59 3.45
C ILE A 169 2.18 5.08 4.40
N PHE A 170 2.20 5.61 5.62
CA PHE A 170 3.24 5.26 6.59
C PHE A 170 2.68 4.87 7.94
N CYS A 171 3.30 3.87 8.57
CA CYS A 171 3.07 3.52 9.98
C CYS A 171 4.38 3.60 10.77
N PHE A 172 4.41 4.38 11.85
CA PHE A 172 5.62 4.61 12.64
C PHE A 172 5.41 4.35 14.14
N GLY A 173 6.51 4.09 14.84
CA GLY A 173 6.55 4.23 16.30
C GLY A 173 6.23 5.66 16.75
N MET A 174 5.83 5.82 18.01
CA MET A 174 5.49 7.13 18.57
C MET A 174 6.70 8.10 18.50
N PRO A 175 6.57 9.31 17.95
CA PRO A 175 7.69 10.21 17.72
C PRO A 175 8.27 10.83 19.00
N ASP A 176 7.52 10.79 20.10
CA ASP A 176 7.88 11.25 21.44
C ASP A 176 8.36 10.12 22.38
N MET A 177 8.56 8.91 21.85
CA MET A 177 9.05 7.75 22.60
C MET A 177 10.31 8.10 23.43
N PRO A 178 10.35 7.78 24.74
CA PRO A 178 11.56 7.94 25.52
C PRO A 178 12.68 7.01 25.03
N TYR A 179 13.92 7.52 24.94
CA TYR A 179 15.09 6.70 24.57
C TYR A 179 15.31 5.48 25.47
N THR A 180 14.82 5.50 26.70
CA THR A 180 14.89 4.37 27.65
C THR A 180 13.99 3.19 27.27
N GLU A 181 13.00 3.40 26.40
CA GLU A 181 12.05 2.38 25.92
C GLU A 181 12.42 1.86 24.52
N LEU A 182 13.44 2.47 23.89
CA LEU A 182 13.88 2.11 22.55
C LEU A 182 14.44 0.68 22.51
N PRO A 183 13.92 -0.21 21.64
CA PRO A 183 14.48 -1.54 21.46
C PRO A 183 15.95 -1.48 21.00
N LYS A 184 16.75 -2.43 21.47
CA LYS A 184 18.18 -2.50 21.16
C LYS A 184 18.40 -2.64 19.64
N GLY A 185 19.37 -1.92 19.09
CA GLY A 185 19.69 -2.01 17.65
C GLY A 185 18.61 -1.44 16.72
N THR A 186 17.69 -0.62 17.24
CA THR A 186 16.67 0.07 16.44
C THR A 186 16.89 1.57 16.41
N LEU A 187 16.45 2.22 15.33
CA LEU A 187 16.48 3.67 15.22
C LEU A 187 15.29 4.29 15.99
N HIS A 188 15.53 5.46 16.59
CA HIS A 188 14.45 6.21 17.23
C HIS A 188 13.33 6.54 16.21
N PRO A 189 12.03 6.36 16.53
CA PRO A 189 10.95 6.59 15.57
C PRO A 189 10.95 7.97 14.92
N LYS A 190 11.22 9.03 15.69
CA LYS A 190 11.41 10.40 15.14
C LYS A 190 12.50 10.50 14.06
N ARG A 191 13.58 9.70 14.13
CA ARG A 191 14.62 9.64 13.09
C ARG A 191 14.11 8.92 11.85
N VAL A 192 13.42 7.79 12.04
CA VAL A 192 12.81 7.01 10.96
C VAL A 192 11.79 7.86 10.19
N PHE A 193 10.82 8.44 10.89
CA PHE A 193 9.80 9.33 10.36
C PHE A 193 10.40 10.46 9.50
N LYS A 194 11.40 11.20 10.04
CA LYS A 194 12.03 12.29 9.30
C LYS A 194 12.80 11.82 8.06
N GLY A 195 13.48 10.67 8.15
CA GLY A 195 14.24 10.13 7.04
C GLY A 195 13.34 9.63 5.92
N VAL A 196 12.27 8.88 6.24
CA VAL A 196 11.28 8.40 5.27
C VAL A 196 10.64 9.55 4.51
N VAL A 197 10.12 10.56 5.24
CA VAL A 197 9.53 11.75 4.62
C VAL A 197 10.53 12.48 3.71
N ALA A 198 11.78 12.62 4.14
CA ALA A 198 12.82 13.25 3.33
C ALA A 198 13.16 12.42 2.07
N GLY A 199 13.17 11.09 2.17
CA GLY A 199 13.41 10.18 1.05
C GLY A 199 12.32 10.28 -0.02
N VAL A 200 11.05 10.16 0.39
CA VAL A 200 9.90 10.29 -0.52
C VAL A 200 9.85 11.67 -1.16
N ARG A 201 10.01 12.73 -0.36
CA ARG A 201 10.10 14.11 -0.85
C ARG A 201 11.15 14.26 -1.93
N ASP A 202 12.39 13.87 -1.63
CA ASP A 202 13.52 14.12 -2.51
C ASP A 202 13.41 13.30 -3.81
N TYR A 203 12.88 12.08 -3.73
CA TYR A 203 12.71 11.23 -4.92
C TYR A 203 11.55 11.73 -5.79
N GLY A 204 10.33 11.85 -5.23
CA GLY A 204 9.13 12.27 -5.96
C GLY A 204 9.27 13.65 -6.58
N ASN A 205 9.76 14.64 -5.82
CA ASN A 205 9.91 16.01 -6.31
C ASN A 205 10.93 16.10 -7.45
N ARG A 206 12.06 15.36 -7.37
CA ARG A 206 13.09 15.36 -8.43
C ARG A 206 12.65 14.59 -9.68
N MET A 207 11.78 13.60 -9.52
CA MET A 207 11.11 12.93 -10.64
C MET A 207 10.09 13.83 -11.35
N GLY A 208 9.58 14.86 -10.66
CA GLY A 208 8.52 15.72 -11.19
C GLY A 208 7.18 14.99 -11.29
N ILE A 209 6.88 14.15 -10.29
CA ILE A 209 5.61 13.45 -10.14
C ILE A 209 4.99 13.96 -8.84
N PRO A 210 3.72 14.42 -8.86
CA PRO A 210 3.10 14.94 -7.65
C PRO A 210 2.86 13.79 -6.66
N THR A 211 3.16 14.00 -5.37
CA THR A 211 2.71 13.11 -4.29
C THR A 211 1.53 13.79 -3.62
N ALA A 212 0.31 13.36 -3.93
CA ALA A 212 -0.91 14.10 -3.56
C ALA A 212 -1.97 13.26 -2.83
N ASN A 213 -1.63 12.06 -2.37
CA ASN A 213 -2.51 11.21 -1.57
C ASN A 213 -1.67 10.39 -0.58
N GLY A 214 -2.23 10.07 0.59
CA GLY A 214 -1.48 9.35 1.61
C GLY A 214 -2.12 9.33 2.98
N ALA A 215 -1.46 8.67 3.94
CA ALA A 215 -1.87 8.62 5.34
C ALA A 215 -0.65 8.37 6.25
N ILE A 216 -0.72 8.81 7.51
CA ILE A 216 0.35 8.57 8.50
C ILE A 216 -0.28 8.13 9.82
N LEU A 217 0.06 6.92 10.24
CA LEU A 217 -0.40 6.32 11.48
C LEU A 217 0.78 6.10 12.43
N PHE A 218 0.48 6.13 13.72
CA PHE A 218 1.41 5.93 14.81
C PHE A 218 0.90 4.85 15.76
N ASP A 219 1.77 3.89 16.08
CA ASP A 219 1.59 2.88 17.11
C ASP A 219 2.97 2.44 17.60
N SER A 220 3.16 2.28 18.91
CA SER A 220 4.46 1.91 19.49
C SER A 220 5.00 0.57 18.98
N ARG A 221 4.15 -0.32 18.46
CA ARG A 221 4.54 -1.61 17.89
C ARG A 221 5.28 -1.49 16.55
N TYR A 222 5.15 -0.38 15.83
CA TYR A 222 5.94 -0.09 14.61
C TYR A 222 7.34 0.50 14.90
N THR A 223 7.77 0.55 16.17
CA THR A 223 9.06 1.18 16.54
C THR A 223 10.26 0.52 15.88
N ALA A 224 10.30 -0.81 15.90
CA ALA A 224 11.40 -1.57 15.30
C ALA A 224 11.18 -1.82 13.79
N ASN A 225 9.92 -1.93 13.38
CA ASN A 225 9.49 -2.22 12.03
C ASN A 225 8.45 -1.18 11.58
N PRO A 226 8.87 -0.06 10.97
CA PRO A 226 7.95 0.88 10.34
C PRO A 226 7.34 0.25 9.09
N LEU A 227 6.14 0.71 8.71
CA LEU A 227 5.56 0.37 7.42
C LEU A 227 5.69 1.56 6.48
N VAL A 228 6.24 1.30 5.29
CA VAL A 228 6.46 2.31 4.26
C VAL A 228 5.83 1.81 2.97
N PHE A 229 4.61 2.25 2.70
CA PHE A 229 3.89 1.97 1.47
C PHE A 229 4.14 3.08 0.45
N CYS A 230 4.53 2.69 -0.76
CA CYS A 230 4.82 3.59 -1.86
C CYS A 230 3.94 3.20 -3.05
N GLY A 231 3.17 4.14 -3.60
CA GLY A 231 2.29 3.88 -4.75
C GLY A 231 2.52 4.84 -5.91
N ASN A 232 2.26 4.36 -7.13
CA ASN A 232 2.31 5.16 -8.35
C ASN A 232 1.14 4.84 -9.29
N VAL A 233 0.53 5.89 -9.83
CA VAL A 233 -0.44 5.81 -10.93
C VAL A 233 0.25 6.21 -12.23
N GLY A 234 0.07 5.41 -13.27
CA GLY A 234 0.58 5.64 -14.61
C GLY A 234 -0.53 5.81 -15.66
N LEU A 235 -0.26 6.57 -16.72
CA LEU A 235 -1.13 6.69 -17.91
C LEU A 235 -0.50 5.95 -19.09
N ILE A 236 -1.22 5.00 -19.69
CA ILE A 236 -0.71 4.16 -20.79
C ILE A 236 -1.64 4.19 -22.00
N PRO A 237 -1.14 4.30 -23.24
CA PRO A 237 -1.99 4.16 -24.43
C PRO A 237 -2.62 2.76 -24.50
N ARG A 238 -3.90 2.66 -24.92
CA ARG A 238 -4.64 1.38 -24.96
C ARG A 238 -3.94 0.28 -25.78
N ASN A 239 -3.19 0.66 -26.81
CA ASN A 239 -2.47 -0.25 -27.70
C ASN A 239 -1.03 -0.56 -27.23
N ARG A 240 -0.72 -0.33 -25.95
CA ARG A 240 0.60 -0.55 -25.33
C ARG A 240 0.52 -1.39 -24.06
N CYS A 241 -0.60 -2.06 -23.80
CA CYS A 241 -0.80 -2.85 -22.58
C CYS A 241 -0.24 -4.28 -22.66
N GLU A 242 0.00 -4.80 -23.87
CA GLU A 242 0.49 -6.16 -24.07
C GLU A 242 2.00 -6.20 -24.26
N LYS A 243 2.63 -7.23 -23.68
CA LYS A 243 4.06 -7.53 -23.83
C LYS A 243 4.25 -8.79 -24.66
N SER A 244 5.39 -8.88 -25.33
CA SER A 244 5.85 -10.10 -26.00
C SER A 244 7.37 -10.16 -26.00
N VAL A 245 7.92 -11.36 -25.89
CA VAL A 245 9.35 -11.61 -26.06
C VAL A 245 9.49 -12.70 -27.09
N GLU A 246 10.27 -12.45 -28.14
CA GLU A 246 10.48 -13.41 -29.22
C GLU A 246 11.94 -13.90 -29.22
N PRO A 247 12.20 -15.16 -29.62
CA PRO A 247 13.55 -15.62 -29.87
C PRO A 247 14.27 -14.72 -30.88
N GLY A 248 15.50 -14.30 -30.53
CA GLY A 248 16.30 -13.36 -31.32
C GLY A 248 16.17 -11.90 -30.89
N ASP A 249 15.21 -11.55 -30.03
CA ASP A 249 15.18 -10.23 -29.41
C ASP A 249 16.41 -10.05 -28.50
N LEU A 250 17.02 -8.88 -28.53
CA LEU A 250 18.16 -8.53 -27.71
C LEU A 250 17.72 -8.26 -26.27
N VAL A 251 18.49 -8.78 -25.32
CA VAL A 251 18.36 -8.42 -23.89
C VAL A 251 19.15 -7.13 -23.69
N VAL A 252 18.47 -6.01 -23.47
CA VAL A 252 19.11 -4.69 -23.31
C VAL A 252 18.80 -4.13 -21.92
N ALA A 253 19.83 -3.82 -21.16
CA ALA A 253 19.72 -3.05 -19.91
C ALA A 253 19.77 -1.56 -20.20
N VAL A 254 18.87 -0.79 -19.61
CA VAL A 254 18.79 0.67 -19.75
C VAL A 254 18.89 1.31 -18.37
N GLY A 255 19.78 2.30 -18.20
CA GLY A 255 19.85 3.11 -16.99
C GLY A 255 21.17 3.03 -16.21
N GLY A 256 21.05 2.81 -14.91
CA GLY A 256 22.14 2.84 -13.94
C GLY A 256 23.18 1.73 -14.12
N GLN A 257 24.39 1.98 -13.64
CA GLN A 257 25.48 1.02 -13.65
C GLN A 257 25.37 0.04 -12.47
N THR A 258 25.89 -1.16 -12.64
CA THR A 258 25.82 -2.27 -11.67
C THR A 258 26.92 -2.16 -10.61
N GLY A 259 26.60 -2.36 -9.34
CA GLY A 259 27.54 -2.36 -8.21
C GLY A 259 27.14 -3.38 -7.13
N ARG A 260 27.92 -3.47 -6.04
CA ARG A 260 27.58 -4.29 -4.85
C ARG A 260 26.51 -3.61 -4.00
N ASP A 261 25.30 -3.71 -4.50
CA ASP A 261 24.23 -2.80 -4.23
C ASP A 261 22.99 -3.66 -3.95
N GLY A 262 22.47 -3.61 -2.71
CA GLY A 262 21.30 -4.41 -2.32
C GLY A 262 21.45 -5.94 -2.50
N ILE A 263 22.68 -6.47 -2.58
CA ILE A 263 22.88 -7.93 -2.68
C ILE A 263 22.27 -8.60 -1.44
N HIS A 264 21.43 -9.62 -1.68
CA HIS A 264 20.60 -10.30 -0.67
C HIS A 264 19.47 -9.44 -0.10
N GLY A 265 19.04 -8.36 -0.77
CA GLY A 265 17.94 -7.50 -0.31
C GLY A 265 16.60 -8.23 -0.19
N ALA A 266 16.27 -9.08 -1.15
CA ALA A 266 15.04 -9.88 -1.12
C ALA A 266 15.04 -10.98 -0.04
N THR A 267 16.16 -11.69 0.13
CA THR A 267 16.30 -12.70 1.19
C THR A 267 16.35 -12.05 2.57
N PHE A 268 16.95 -10.87 2.69
CA PHE A 268 16.94 -10.05 3.90
C PHE A 268 15.53 -9.58 4.27
N SER A 269 14.76 -9.09 3.30
CA SER A 269 13.35 -8.66 3.51
C SER A 269 12.40 -9.82 3.83
N SER A 270 12.88 -11.06 3.70
CA SER A 270 12.16 -12.30 4.05
C SER A 270 12.55 -12.84 5.44
N ALA A 271 13.29 -12.09 6.25
CA ALA A 271 13.76 -12.49 7.58
C ALA A 271 13.36 -11.49 8.67
N GLU A 272 13.25 -11.95 9.92
CA GLU A 272 12.96 -11.10 11.09
C GLU A 272 14.11 -10.12 11.39
N LEU A 273 13.79 -8.92 11.89
CA LEU A 273 14.81 -7.99 12.41
C LEU A 273 15.28 -8.37 13.82
N ASP A 274 16.52 -8.07 14.14
CA ASP A 274 17.14 -8.31 15.44
C ASP A 274 18.08 -7.17 15.90
N ASP A 275 18.70 -7.34 17.07
CA ASP A 275 19.59 -6.33 17.67
C ASP A 275 20.92 -6.13 16.92
N THR A 276 21.19 -6.89 15.86
CA THR A 276 22.37 -6.72 14.98
C THR A 276 22.04 -6.04 13.64
N SER A 277 20.74 -5.88 13.34
CA SER A 277 20.25 -5.43 12.04
C SER A 277 20.70 -4.01 11.67
N GLU A 278 20.92 -3.11 12.64
CA GLU A 278 21.45 -1.75 12.37
C GLU A 278 22.79 -1.77 11.63
N SER A 279 23.63 -2.80 11.87
CA SER A 279 24.93 -2.92 11.22
C SER A 279 24.87 -3.23 9.71
N LEU A 280 23.68 -3.58 9.20
CA LEU A 280 23.42 -3.89 7.79
C LEU A 280 23.06 -2.66 6.96
N GLY A 281 23.04 -1.45 7.54
CA GLY A 281 22.66 -0.23 6.83
C GLY A 281 23.51 0.10 5.59
N SER A 282 24.72 -0.46 5.47
CA SER A 282 25.52 -0.34 4.24
C SER A 282 24.96 -1.07 3.03
N VAL A 283 23.97 -1.96 3.22
CA VAL A 283 23.30 -2.72 2.15
C VAL A 283 22.16 -1.90 1.52
N VAL A 284 21.59 -0.93 2.27
CA VAL A 284 20.50 -0.07 1.79
C VAL A 284 21.07 1.01 0.88
N GLN A 285 20.56 1.08 -0.34
CA GLN A 285 21.02 2.03 -1.34
C GLN A 285 20.36 3.40 -1.21
N ILE A 286 21.05 4.41 -1.75
CA ILE A 286 20.49 5.72 -2.02
C ILE A 286 20.24 5.80 -3.52
N GLY A 287 18.99 5.89 -3.94
CA GLY A 287 18.64 6.00 -5.35
C GLY A 287 18.96 7.38 -5.96
N ASN A 288 19.00 7.41 -7.29
CA ASN A 288 19.29 8.56 -8.13
C ASN A 288 18.06 8.96 -8.99
N PRO A 289 17.11 9.74 -8.44
CA PRO A 289 15.88 10.09 -9.16
C PRO A 289 16.13 10.87 -10.45
N ILE A 290 17.25 11.59 -10.57
CA ILE A 290 17.57 12.31 -11.81
C ILE A 290 17.93 11.33 -12.94
N MET A 291 18.59 10.22 -12.62
CA MET A 291 18.83 9.17 -13.60
C MET A 291 17.52 8.50 -14.00
N GLU A 292 16.67 8.15 -13.04
CA GLU A 292 15.38 7.53 -13.32
C GLU A 292 14.48 8.43 -14.19
N LYS A 293 14.48 9.74 -13.94
CA LYS A 293 13.75 10.69 -14.78
C LYS A 293 14.20 10.66 -16.24
N LYS A 294 15.51 10.57 -16.49
CA LYS A 294 16.05 10.44 -17.85
C LYS A 294 15.63 9.12 -18.50
N ILE A 295 15.62 8.02 -17.72
CA ILE A 295 15.15 6.71 -18.18
C ILE A 295 13.67 6.79 -18.59
N VAL A 296 12.82 7.43 -17.78
CA VAL A 296 11.41 7.68 -18.14
C VAL A 296 11.32 8.39 -19.49
N ASP A 297 12.05 9.48 -19.67
CA ASP A 297 11.98 10.28 -20.89
C ASP A 297 12.48 9.51 -22.14
N ALA A 298 13.53 8.71 -22.00
CA ALA A 298 14.04 7.86 -23.08
C ALA A 298 13.05 6.72 -23.43
N LEU A 299 12.52 6.02 -22.42
CA LEU A 299 11.65 4.87 -22.63
C LEU A 299 10.29 5.26 -23.22
N LEU A 300 9.70 6.38 -22.77
CA LEU A 300 8.43 6.84 -23.35
C LEU A 300 8.59 7.20 -24.83
N GLN A 301 9.71 7.81 -25.23
CA GLN A 301 10.02 8.05 -26.64
C GLN A 301 10.21 6.74 -27.42
N ALA A 302 10.92 5.76 -26.85
CA ALA A 302 11.15 4.47 -27.48
C ALA A 302 9.85 3.65 -27.63
N ARG A 303 8.96 3.67 -26.64
CA ARG A 303 7.62 3.08 -26.67
C ARG A 303 6.77 3.64 -27.81
N ASP A 304 6.74 4.96 -27.92
CA ASP A 304 5.89 5.65 -28.91
C ASP A 304 6.34 5.35 -30.34
N ARG A 305 7.62 4.98 -30.52
CA ARG A 305 8.20 4.52 -31.79
C ARG A 305 8.21 3.00 -31.98
N ASN A 306 7.69 2.21 -31.03
CA ASN A 306 7.64 0.75 -31.05
C ASN A 306 9.03 0.08 -31.11
N LEU A 307 10.01 0.58 -30.35
CA LEU A 307 11.39 0.08 -30.45
C LEU A 307 11.66 -1.19 -29.64
N TYR A 308 10.78 -1.57 -28.71
CA TYR A 308 10.89 -2.78 -27.91
C TYR A 308 9.53 -3.48 -27.78
N ARG A 309 9.55 -4.79 -27.48
CA ARG A 309 8.35 -5.63 -27.38
C ARG A 309 7.96 -6.00 -25.95
N SER A 310 8.88 -5.87 -25.01
CA SER A 310 8.64 -6.11 -23.59
C SER A 310 9.63 -5.30 -22.76
N ILE A 311 9.22 -4.98 -21.54
CA ILE A 311 9.99 -4.24 -20.54
C ILE A 311 9.67 -4.78 -19.15
N THR A 312 10.66 -4.78 -18.26
CA THR A 312 10.46 -4.97 -16.82
C THR A 312 11.50 -4.16 -16.03
N ASP A 313 11.21 -3.91 -14.76
CA ASP A 313 12.13 -3.25 -13.84
C ASP A 313 13.24 -4.21 -13.36
N CYS A 314 14.37 -3.65 -12.94
CA CYS A 314 15.38 -4.39 -12.19
C CYS A 314 15.26 -4.06 -10.70
N GLY A 315 14.35 -4.73 -10.01
CA GLY A 315 14.21 -4.68 -8.56
C GLY A 315 14.98 -5.79 -7.84
N ALA A 316 14.26 -6.50 -6.97
CA ALA A 316 14.76 -7.62 -6.19
C ALA A 316 15.35 -8.72 -7.08
N GLY A 317 16.60 -9.11 -6.83
CA GLY A 317 17.31 -10.12 -7.64
C GLY A 317 17.93 -9.62 -8.94
N GLY A 318 17.79 -8.33 -9.26
CA GLY A 318 18.50 -7.71 -10.36
C GLY A 318 18.21 -8.33 -11.73
N PHE A 319 19.27 -8.59 -12.50
CA PHE A 319 19.13 -9.18 -13.83
C PHE A 319 18.65 -10.63 -13.78
N SER A 320 18.92 -11.34 -12.68
CA SER A 320 18.45 -12.71 -12.47
C SER A 320 16.93 -12.83 -12.55
N SER A 321 16.21 -11.96 -11.83
CA SER A 321 14.74 -11.92 -11.88
C SER A 321 14.27 -11.33 -13.21
N ALA A 322 14.76 -10.13 -13.57
CA ALA A 322 14.28 -9.42 -14.75
C ALA A 322 14.40 -10.24 -16.06
N VAL A 323 15.56 -10.84 -16.32
CA VAL A 323 15.76 -11.65 -17.54
C VAL A 323 15.13 -13.04 -17.38
N GLY A 324 15.18 -13.62 -16.17
CA GLY A 324 14.60 -14.93 -15.87
C GLY A 324 13.08 -14.98 -16.07
N GLU A 325 12.37 -13.93 -15.65
CA GLU A 325 10.93 -13.78 -15.82
C GLU A 325 10.56 -13.46 -17.27
N MET A 326 11.24 -12.51 -17.92
CA MET A 326 11.00 -12.20 -19.33
C MET A 326 11.26 -13.40 -20.25
N GLY A 327 12.21 -14.26 -19.88
CA GLY A 327 12.60 -15.45 -20.61
C GLY A 327 11.89 -16.74 -20.17
N GLU A 328 10.96 -16.70 -19.22
CA GLU A 328 10.38 -17.89 -18.55
C GLU A 328 9.97 -18.99 -19.55
N HIS A 329 9.33 -18.61 -20.67
CA HIS A 329 8.80 -19.57 -21.62
C HIS A 329 9.73 -19.92 -22.79
N ILE A 330 10.85 -19.21 -22.98
CA ILE A 330 11.67 -19.33 -24.20
C ILE A 330 13.17 -19.54 -23.92
N GLY A 331 13.69 -18.99 -22.82
CA GLY A 331 15.11 -18.98 -22.48
C GLY A 331 15.83 -17.67 -22.79
N ALA A 332 17.05 -17.53 -22.28
CA ALA A 332 17.90 -16.38 -22.53
C ALA A 332 19.39 -16.75 -22.44
N GLU A 333 20.20 -16.11 -23.28
CA GLU A 333 21.65 -16.11 -23.19
C GLU A 333 22.12 -14.71 -22.75
N VAL A 334 22.88 -14.62 -21.66
CA VAL A 334 23.41 -13.36 -21.11
C VAL A 334 24.91 -13.42 -20.90
N HIS A 335 25.62 -12.34 -21.22
CA HIS A 335 27.07 -12.19 -21.09
C HIS A 335 27.41 -11.11 -20.05
N LEU A 336 27.87 -11.53 -18.88
CA LEU A 336 28.09 -10.64 -17.73
C LEU A 336 29.26 -9.67 -17.91
N GLU A 337 30.26 -9.99 -18.74
CA GLU A 337 31.37 -9.07 -19.03
C GLU A 337 30.94 -7.84 -19.85
N ARG A 338 29.73 -7.85 -20.40
CA ARG A 338 29.15 -6.71 -21.11
C ARG A 338 28.43 -5.73 -20.18
N VAL A 339 28.13 -6.13 -18.95
CA VAL A 339 27.38 -5.31 -18.00
C VAL A 339 28.21 -4.09 -17.61
N SER A 340 27.58 -2.91 -17.67
CA SER A 340 28.20 -1.66 -17.22
C SER A 340 28.35 -1.65 -15.70
N LEU A 341 29.60 -1.63 -15.21
CA LEU A 341 29.92 -1.67 -13.77
C LEU A 341 30.30 -0.28 -13.23
N LYS A 342 29.92 0.01 -11.98
CA LYS A 342 30.37 1.22 -11.26
C LYS A 342 31.87 1.18 -10.92
N TYR A 343 32.39 -0.02 -10.67
CA TYR A 343 33.78 -0.29 -10.31
C TYR A 343 34.12 -1.76 -10.58
N ASP A 344 35.41 -2.05 -10.78
CA ASP A 344 35.90 -3.40 -11.04
C ASP A 344 35.81 -4.31 -9.79
N GLY A 345 35.89 -5.63 -10.03
CA GLY A 345 36.13 -6.63 -9.00
C GLY A 345 34.87 -7.22 -8.36
N LEU A 346 33.70 -7.09 -8.98
CA LEU A 346 32.51 -7.88 -8.65
C LEU A 346 32.69 -9.32 -9.15
N ALA A 347 32.26 -10.28 -8.35
CA ALA A 347 32.14 -11.68 -8.78
C ALA A 347 30.94 -11.83 -9.74
N PRO A 348 30.91 -12.87 -10.60
CA PRO A 348 29.83 -13.05 -11.57
C PRO A 348 28.42 -13.07 -10.95
N TRP A 349 28.24 -13.76 -9.82
CA TRP A 349 26.95 -13.77 -9.11
C TRP A 349 26.59 -12.38 -8.54
N GLU A 350 27.58 -11.59 -8.09
CA GLU A 350 27.34 -10.22 -7.61
C GLU A 350 26.87 -9.30 -8.75
N ILE A 351 27.41 -9.47 -9.97
CA ILE A 351 26.95 -8.70 -11.15
C ILE A 351 25.52 -9.10 -11.52
N TRP A 352 25.23 -10.40 -11.49
CA TRP A 352 23.96 -10.96 -11.93
C TRP A 352 22.79 -10.63 -10.98
N LEU A 353 23.03 -10.71 -9.67
CA LEU A 353 22.02 -10.49 -8.62
C LEU A 353 22.00 -9.07 -8.04
N SER A 354 22.91 -8.19 -8.44
CA SER A 354 22.94 -6.79 -7.97
C SER A 354 21.55 -6.16 -8.08
N GLU A 355 21.09 -5.54 -7.00
CA GLU A 355 19.83 -4.79 -6.92
C GLU A 355 20.06 -3.28 -7.10
N ALA A 356 21.13 -2.91 -7.82
CA ALA A 356 21.41 -1.52 -8.15
C ALA A 356 20.18 -0.82 -8.77
N GLN A 357 19.85 0.35 -8.24
CA GLN A 357 18.67 1.13 -8.64
C GLN A 357 18.75 1.73 -10.05
N GLU A 358 17.61 2.26 -10.50
CA GLU A 358 17.42 2.94 -11.77
C GLU A 358 17.82 2.11 -12.99
N ARG A 359 17.45 0.83 -13.02
CA ARG A 359 17.69 -0.06 -14.16
C ARG A 359 16.39 -0.70 -14.63
N MET A 360 16.28 -0.85 -15.95
CA MET A 360 15.20 -1.57 -16.64
C MET A 360 15.82 -2.56 -17.62
N VAL A 361 15.14 -3.68 -17.89
CA VAL A 361 15.48 -4.60 -19.00
C VAL A 361 14.39 -4.52 -20.06
N ILE A 362 14.79 -4.44 -21.33
CA ILE A 362 13.90 -4.44 -22.48
C ILE A 362 14.29 -5.50 -23.51
N ALA A 363 13.28 -6.07 -24.16
CA ALA A 363 13.42 -6.99 -25.29
C ALA A 363 13.34 -6.19 -26.61
N VAL A 364 14.46 -6.11 -27.32
CA VAL A 364 14.63 -5.18 -28.45
C VAL A 364 14.87 -5.96 -29.75
N PRO A 365 14.01 -5.82 -30.77
CA PRO A 365 14.30 -6.35 -32.10
C PRO A 365 15.63 -5.79 -32.62
N PRO A 366 16.56 -6.60 -33.15
CA PRO A 366 17.90 -6.14 -33.55
C PRO A 366 17.90 -4.94 -34.50
N GLU A 367 16.92 -4.86 -35.40
CA GLU A 367 16.74 -3.75 -36.34
C GLU A 367 16.43 -2.40 -35.67
N ASN A 368 15.90 -2.41 -34.45
CA ASN A 368 15.53 -1.21 -33.70
C ASN A 368 16.66 -0.69 -32.80
N LEU A 369 17.70 -1.48 -32.56
CA LEU A 369 18.75 -1.18 -31.58
C LEU A 369 19.42 0.18 -31.86
N SER A 370 19.74 0.49 -33.11
CA SER A 370 20.43 1.74 -33.44
C SER A 370 19.61 2.98 -33.12
N GLU A 371 18.28 2.91 -33.31
CA GLU A 371 17.39 4.02 -32.98
C GLU A 371 17.21 4.16 -31.47
N LEU A 372 17.06 3.03 -30.76
CA LEU A 372 16.97 3.02 -29.30
C LEU A 372 18.22 3.66 -28.67
N VAL A 373 19.41 3.24 -29.09
CA VAL A 373 20.68 3.79 -28.59
C VAL A 373 20.76 5.29 -28.82
N ALA A 374 20.35 5.77 -30.01
CA ALA A 374 20.34 7.20 -30.30
C ALA A 374 19.40 8.01 -29.38
N ILE A 375 18.25 7.45 -28.99
CA ILE A 375 17.34 8.08 -28.03
C ILE A 375 17.97 8.10 -26.63
N CYS A 376 18.50 6.97 -26.18
CA CYS A 376 19.16 6.87 -24.87
C CYS A 376 20.35 7.84 -24.76
N GLU A 377 21.19 7.92 -25.78
CA GLU A 377 22.31 8.88 -25.83
C GLU A 377 21.84 10.34 -25.75
N ALA A 378 20.76 10.70 -26.45
CA ALA A 378 20.20 12.05 -26.43
C ALA A 378 19.69 12.47 -25.02
N GLU A 379 19.17 11.51 -24.25
CA GLU A 379 18.71 11.70 -22.88
C GLU A 379 19.81 11.46 -21.83
N PHE A 380 21.04 11.17 -22.25
CA PHE A 380 22.17 10.81 -21.37
C PHE A 380 21.88 9.58 -20.49
N VAL A 381 21.28 8.56 -21.09
CA VAL A 381 20.97 7.25 -20.51
C VAL A 381 21.84 6.19 -21.18
N GLU A 382 22.42 5.29 -20.39
CA GLU A 382 23.20 4.17 -20.91
C GLU A 382 22.27 3.03 -21.36
N ALA A 383 22.55 2.43 -22.51
CA ALA A 383 21.82 1.27 -23.05
C ALA A 383 22.82 0.19 -23.48
N THR A 384 22.76 -0.97 -22.82
CA THR A 384 23.79 -2.02 -22.91
C THR A 384 23.17 -3.34 -23.33
N VAL A 385 23.61 -3.88 -24.47
CA VAL A 385 23.20 -5.21 -24.95
C VAL A 385 23.90 -6.28 -24.11
N LEU A 386 23.14 -6.96 -23.26
CA LEU A 386 23.63 -8.02 -22.38
C LEU A 386 23.68 -9.37 -23.10
N GLY A 387 22.78 -9.59 -24.06
CA GLY A 387 22.62 -10.91 -24.69
C GLY A 387 21.40 -10.98 -25.59
N THR A 388 20.81 -12.16 -25.71
CA THR A 388 19.68 -12.44 -26.61
C THR A 388 18.71 -13.43 -25.97
N PHE A 389 17.41 -13.23 -26.15
CA PHE A 389 16.40 -14.23 -25.84
C PHE A 389 16.48 -15.39 -26.84
N THR A 390 16.39 -16.62 -26.34
CA THR A 390 16.59 -17.85 -27.12
C THR A 390 15.29 -18.65 -27.23
N ASP A 391 15.30 -19.77 -27.94
CA ASP A 391 14.23 -20.78 -27.98
C ASP A 391 14.65 -22.09 -27.27
N THR A 392 15.70 -22.04 -26.45
CA THR A 392 16.30 -23.22 -25.82
C THR A 392 15.57 -23.68 -24.56
N HIS A 393 14.67 -22.84 -24.03
CA HIS A 393 14.01 -22.99 -22.71
C HIS A 393 15.00 -23.06 -21.54
N ARG A 394 16.19 -22.46 -21.71
CA ARG A 394 17.26 -22.43 -20.71
C ARG A 394 17.73 -21.00 -20.43
N LEU A 395 18.06 -20.73 -19.17
CA LEU A 395 18.80 -19.54 -18.76
C LEU A 395 20.28 -19.87 -18.77
N GLN A 396 21.01 -19.30 -19.73
CA GLN A 396 22.44 -19.50 -19.88
C GLN A 396 23.18 -18.19 -19.63
N VAL A 397 23.98 -18.15 -18.57
CA VAL A 397 24.75 -16.97 -18.18
C VAL A 397 26.22 -17.26 -18.39
N PHE A 398 26.90 -16.37 -19.09
CA PHE A 398 28.31 -16.44 -19.43
C PHE A 398 29.10 -15.34 -18.73
N TYR A 399 30.35 -15.64 -18.38
CA TYR A 399 31.33 -14.64 -17.94
C TYR A 399 32.70 -15.01 -18.50
N GLU A 400 33.31 -14.08 -19.24
CA GLU A 400 34.62 -14.28 -19.89
C GLU A 400 34.67 -15.56 -20.78
N GLY A 401 33.54 -15.87 -21.42
CA GLY A 401 33.38 -17.02 -22.32
C GLY A 401 33.12 -18.37 -21.64
N ALA A 402 33.10 -18.44 -20.30
CA ALA A 402 32.70 -19.63 -19.55
C ALA A 402 31.22 -19.56 -19.17
N ILE A 403 30.51 -20.69 -19.23
CA ILE A 403 29.15 -20.81 -18.69
C ILE A 403 29.25 -20.80 -17.17
N VAL A 404 28.60 -19.84 -16.53
CA VAL A 404 28.58 -19.67 -15.08
C VAL A 404 27.23 -20.04 -14.46
N ALA A 405 26.15 -20.05 -15.26
CA ALA A 405 24.87 -20.64 -14.90
C ALA A 405 24.20 -21.27 -16.12
N ASP A 406 23.58 -22.44 -15.93
CA ASP A 406 22.83 -23.15 -16.95
C ASP A 406 21.62 -23.87 -16.33
N LEU A 407 20.50 -23.16 -16.26
CA LEU A 407 19.26 -23.60 -15.60
C LEU A 407 18.14 -23.84 -16.62
N GLU A 408 17.34 -24.88 -16.39
CA GLU A 408 16.08 -25.06 -17.11
C GLU A 408 15.04 -24.09 -16.56
N MET A 409 14.38 -23.32 -17.45
CA MET A 409 13.38 -22.34 -17.03
C MET A 409 12.21 -23.00 -16.30
N GLU A 410 11.80 -24.20 -16.74
CA GLU A 410 10.74 -24.98 -16.09
C GLU A 410 11.09 -25.33 -14.64
N PHE A 411 12.34 -25.72 -14.36
CA PHE A 411 12.75 -25.99 -12.98
C PHE A 411 12.84 -24.69 -12.17
N LEU A 412 13.37 -23.62 -12.76
CA LEU A 412 13.53 -22.34 -12.09
C LEU A 412 12.18 -21.77 -11.62
N HIS A 413 11.14 -21.83 -12.45
CA HIS A 413 9.83 -21.21 -12.15
C HIS A 413 8.80 -22.18 -11.57
N ASN A 414 8.83 -23.46 -11.94
CA ASN A 414 7.83 -24.46 -11.52
C ASN A 414 8.40 -25.58 -10.61
N GLY A 415 9.69 -25.51 -10.24
CA GLY A 415 10.35 -26.51 -9.39
C GLY A 415 10.10 -26.36 -7.89
N LEU A 416 9.57 -25.22 -7.43
CA LEU A 416 9.36 -24.97 -5.99
C LEU A 416 8.28 -25.91 -5.41
N PRO A 417 8.56 -26.67 -4.33
CA PRO A 417 7.54 -27.49 -3.68
C PRO A 417 6.48 -26.63 -2.97
N LYS A 418 5.19 -26.95 -3.16
CA LYS A 418 4.10 -26.28 -2.44
C LYS A 418 4.16 -26.57 -0.93
N PRO A 419 4.33 -25.56 -0.06
CA PRO A 419 4.34 -25.78 1.38
C PRO A 419 2.94 -26.02 1.93
N VAL A 420 2.87 -26.75 3.05
CA VAL A 420 1.66 -26.92 3.86
C VAL A 420 1.86 -26.20 5.19
N LYS A 421 0.97 -25.29 5.55
CA LYS A 421 1.02 -24.50 6.80
C LYS A 421 -0.23 -24.73 7.65
N GLU A 422 -0.07 -24.61 8.96
CA GLU A 422 -1.16 -24.68 9.94
C GLU A 422 -1.51 -23.26 10.41
N ALA A 423 -2.79 -22.94 10.48
CA ALA A 423 -3.30 -21.62 10.86
C ALA A 423 -4.41 -21.77 11.92
N VAL A 424 -4.35 -20.94 12.96
CA VAL A 424 -5.28 -20.99 14.09
C VAL A 424 -5.74 -19.57 14.43
N TRP A 425 -7.04 -19.33 14.51
CA TRP A 425 -7.59 -18.09 15.03
C TRP A 425 -8.41 -18.31 16.30
N GLN A 426 -8.16 -17.46 17.30
CA GLN A 426 -8.96 -17.36 18.51
C GLN A 426 -9.22 -15.89 18.81
N PRO A 427 -10.48 -15.44 18.86
CA PRO A 427 -10.80 -14.06 19.17
C PRO A 427 -10.22 -13.64 20.53
N PRO A 428 -9.46 -12.53 20.60
CA PRO A 428 -8.98 -11.98 21.85
C PRO A 428 -10.14 -11.45 22.70
N LYS A 429 -9.88 -11.28 24.00
CA LYS A 429 -10.81 -10.63 24.92
C LYS A 429 -10.11 -9.52 25.67
N HIS A 430 -10.67 -8.32 25.58
CA HIS A 430 -10.16 -7.10 26.16
C HIS A 430 -11.10 -6.56 27.24
N PRO A 431 -10.58 -5.77 28.20
CA PRO A 431 -11.43 -4.99 29.09
C PRO A 431 -12.32 -4.00 28.31
N GLU A 432 -13.57 -3.87 28.73
CA GLU A 432 -14.51 -2.86 28.21
C GLU A 432 -14.49 -1.60 29.07
N MET A 433 -14.67 -0.45 28.42
CA MET A 433 -14.88 0.82 29.12
C MET A 433 -16.36 0.95 29.52
N PRO A 434 -16.68 1.31 30.77
CA PRO A 434 -18.04 1.71 31.14
C PRO A 434 -18.43 2.98 30.37
N SER A 435 -19.64 3.04 29.80
CA SER A 435 -20.16 4.28 29.18
C SER A 435 -20.14 5.41 30.21
N ARG A 436 -19.64 6.59 29.81
CA ARG A 436 -19.52 7.74 30.71
C ARG A 436 -20.89 8.29 31.13
N ASP A 437 -21.91 8.14 30.28
CA ASP A 437 -23.29 8.51 30.62
C ASP A 437 -23.85 7.68 31.79
N LYS A 438 -23.31 6.48 32.02
CA LYS A 438 -23.71 5.58 33.11
C LYS A 438 -22.79 5.65 34.32
N GLU A 439 -21.78 6.52 34.30
CA GLU A 439 -20.92 6.77 35.45
C GLU A 439 -21.75 7.50 36.53
N ILE A 440 -22.05 6.80 37.62
CA ILE A 440 -22.94 7.28 38.68
C ILE A 440 -22.39 8.59 39.27
N GLY A 441 -23.01 9.72 38.95
CA GLY A 441 -22.78 11.00 39.64
C GLY A 441 -22.39 12.21 38.77
N VAL A 442 -22.30 12.07 37.44
CA VAL A 442 -22.07 13.24 36.55
C VAL A 442 -23.42 13.78 36.07
N GLU A 443 -23.88 14.88 36.66
CA GLU A 443 -24.99 15.67 36.07
C GLU A 443 -24.42 16.47 34.88
N ASN A 444 -24.89 16.18 33.66
CA ASN A 444 -24.49 16.81 32.39
C ASN A 444 -23.01 16.56 31.99
N PRO A 445 -22.66 15.36 31.46
CA PRO A 445 -21.34 15.09 30.90
C PRO A 445 -20.94 16.09 29.81
N SER A 446 -19.65 16.45 29.78
CA SER A 446 -19.05 17.20 28.67
C SER A 446 -17.95 16.40 28.02
N TYR A 447 -17.96 16.42 26.69
CA TYR A 447 -17.02 15.71 25.82
C TYR A 447 -16.05 16.65 25.10
N THR A 448 -16.06 17.95 25.43
CA THR A 448 -15.17 18.95 24.80
C THR A 448 -13.70 18.60 24.96
N ASP A 449 -13.29 18.14 26.15
CA ASP A 449 -11.90 17.73 26.40
C ASP A 449 -11.54 16.43 25.67
N ASP A 450 -12.48 15.48 25.56
CA ASP A 450 -12.26 14.23 24.83
C ASP A 450 -12.10 14.51 23.33
N LEU A 451 -12.95 15.36 22.73
CA LEU A 451 -12.80 15.79 21.32
C LEU A 451 -11.45 16.48 21.07
N LYS A 452 -10.99 17.37 21.96
CA LYS A 452 -9.66 17.99 21.83
C LYS A 452 -8.53 16.96 21.92
N ARG A 453 -8.65 15.96 22.80
CA ARG A 453 -7.66 14.89 22.94
C ARG A 453 -7.63 13.96 21.72
N LEU A 454 -8.79 13.70 21.11
CA LEU A 454 -8.88 12.99 19.84
C LEU A 454 -8.20 13.77 18.72
N LEU A 455 -8.57 15.03 18.53
CA LEU A 455 -7.95 15.91 17.53
C LEU A 455 -6.42 16.05 17.74
N ALA A 456 -5.96 16.03 18.98
CA ALA A 456 -4.54 16.07 19.32
C ALA A 456 -3.83 14.71 19.19
N SER A 457 -4.55 13.61 18.94
CA SER A 457 -3.97 12.29 18.76
C SER A 457 -3.16 12.24 17.46
N PRO A 458 -1.93 11.70 17.43
CA PRO A 458 -1.10 11.70 16.22
C PRO A 458 -1.76 11.09 14.97
N ASN A 459 -2.69 10.15 15.14
CA ASN A 459 -3.42 9.53 14.04
C ASN A 459 -4.49 10.44 13.42
N ILE A 460 -5.09 11.33 14.21
CA ILE A 460 -6.13 12.27 13.76
C ILE A 460 -5.53 13.64 13.43
N ALA A 461 -4.55 14.09 14.21
CA ALA A 461 -3.90 15.39 14.10
C ALA A 461 -3.40 15.71 12.68
N SER A 462 -3.26 17.00 12.39
CA SER A 462 -2.86 17.49 11.07
C SER A 462 -1.55 16.88 10.60
N LYS A 463 -1.55 16.39 9.35
CA LYS A 463 -0.36 15.91 8.64
C LYS A 463 0.27 17.00 7.77
N GLU A 464 -0.18 18.26 7.91
CA GLU A 464 0.22 19.41 7.11
C GLU A 464 1.75 19.60 7.05
N SER A 465 2.45 19.40 8.18
CA SER A 465 3.92 19.56 8.25
C SER A 465 4.70 18.58 7.37
N VAL A 466 4.10 17.44 7.03
CA VAL A 466 4.66 16.47 6.08
C VAL A 466 4.19 16.80 4.66
N ILE A 467 2.88 16.94 4.47
CA ILE A 467 2.26 17.14 3.15
C ILE A 467 2.90 18.31 2.41
N ARG A 468 3.09 19.46 3.08
CA ARG A 468 3.66 20.67 2.47
C ARG A 468 5.10 20.55 1.99
N GLN A 469 5.79 19.45 2.31
CA GLN A 469 7.14 19.22 1.81
C GLN A 469 7.14 18.64 0.38
N TYR A 470 6.03 18.03 -0.04
CA TYR A 470 5.93 17.38 -1.34
C TYR A 470 5.41 18.35 -2.40
N ASP A 471 5.78 18.09 -3.65
CA ASP A 471 5.15 18.75 -4.80
C ASP A 471 3.78 18.12 -5.06
N HIS A 472 2.74 18.95 -5.23
CA HIS A 472 1.39 18.51 -5.61
C HIS A 472 0.95 19.09 -6.96
N GLY A 473 1.69 20.06 -7.51
CA GLY A 473 1.25 20.86 -8.65
C GLY A 473 1.93 20.52 -9.97
N VAL A 474 3.07 19.82 -9.93
CA VAL A 474 3.81 19.41 -11.11
C VAL A 474 2.93 18.59 -12.04
N GLN A 475 3.14 18.76 -13.36
CA GLN A 475 2.28 18.26 -14.44
C GLN A 475 0.91 18.94 -14.58
N GLY A 476 0.44 19.70 -13.59
CA GLY A 476 -0.76 20.55 -13.69
C GLY A 476 -2.08 19.78 -13.70
N GLY A 477 -2.09 18.53 -13.23
CA GLY A 477 -3.25 17.64 -13.28
C GLY A 477 -4.09 17.56 -12.01
N VAL A 478 -3.63 18.08 -10.86
CA VAL A 478 -4.36 17.94 -9.59
C VAL A 478 -5.57 18.89 -9.54
N VAL A 479 -6.73 18.32 -9.20
CA VAL A 479 -8.03 19.00 -9.06
C VAL A 479 -8.38 19.20 -7.59
N ILE A 480 -8.33 18.13 -6.79
CA ILE A 480 -8.47 18.18 -5.34
C ILE A 480 -7.11 17.87 -4.72
N ASN A 481 -6.59 18.84 -3.96
CA ASN A 481 -5.32 18.74 -3.25
C ASN A 481 -5.49 17.94 -1.95
N PRO A 482 -4.39 17.43 -1.35
CA PRO A 482 -4.44 16.76 -0.05
C PRO A 482 -4.91 17.69 1.08
N LEU A 483 -4.70 19.00 0.93
CA LEU A 483 -5.18 20.03 1.84
C LEU A 483 -6.20 20.93 1.14
N VAL A 484 -7.35 21.13 1.78
CA VAL A 484 -8.51 21.89 1.28
C VAL A 484 -8.99 22.89 2.33
N GLY A 485 -10.12 23.54 2.11
CA GLY A 485 -10.63 24.58 3.01
C GLY A 485 -10.14 25.98 2.70
N ALA A 486 -10.64 26.95 3.48
CA ALA A 486 -10.43 28.38 3.26
C ALA A 486 -8.93 28.77 3.26
N GLU A 487 -8.12 28.10 4.08
CA GLU A 487 -6.69 28.35 4.24
C GLU A 487 -5.81 27.24 3.60
N ASN A 488 -6.41 26.28 2.90
CA ASN A 488 -5.74 25.07 2.37
C ASN A 488 -4.93 24.33 3.45
N ASP A 489 -5.59 24.06 4.56
CA ASP A 489 -5.01 23.40 5.74
C ASP A 489 -5.93 22.35 6.38
N GLY A 490 -7.15 22.15 5.86
CA GLY A 490 -8.01 21.03 6.25
C GLY A 490 -7.67 19.76 5.47
N PRO A 491 -7.96 18.56 6.01
CA PRO A 491 -7.73 17.30 5.30
C PRO A 491 -8.67 17.15 4.11
N SER A 492 -8.29 16.32 3.13
CA SER A 492 -9.16 15.84 2.05
C SER A 492 -9.30 14.32 2.14
N ASP A 493 -10.52 13.80 1.96
CA ASP A 493 -10.80 12.35 1.97
C ASP A 493 -10.04 11.61 0.88
N ALA A 494 -9.86 12.24 -0.29
CA ALA A 494 -9.20 11.66 -1.44
C ALA A 494 -8.54 12.72 -2.33
N CYS A 495 -7.63 12.27 -3.20
CA CYS A 495 -7.07 13.10 -4.27
C CYS A 495 -7.86 12.91 -5.56
N VAL A 496 -8.06 14.00 -6.31
CA VAL A 496 -8.66 13.94 -7.64
C VAL A 496 -7.71 14.58 -8.65
N ILE A 497 -7.44 13.88 -9.75
CA ILE A 497 -6.58 14.36 -10.83
C ILE A 497 -7.27 14.27 -12.21
N THR A 498 -6.85 15.12 -13.14
CA THR A 498 -7.16 15.03 -14.58
C THR A 498 -5.89 14.67 -15.35
N PRO A 499 -5.63 13.38 -15.63
CA PRO A 499 -4.37 12.94 -16.21
C PRO A 499 -4.19 13.40 -17.66
N VAL A 500 -5.28 13.69 -18.37
CA VAL A 500 -5.30 14.25 -19.72
C VAL A 500 -5.77 15.70 -19.64
N LEU A 501 -4.86 16.65 -19.83
CA LEU A 501 -5.18 18.07 -19.73
C LEU A 501 -6.24 18.49 -20.76
N GLY A 502 -7.23 19.28 -20.30
CA GLY A 502 -8.38 19.70 -21.10
C GLY A 502 -9.52 18.68 -21.16
N SER A 503 -9.32 17.46 -20.65
CA SER A 503 -10.41 16.50 -20.42
C SER A 503 -11.27 16.94 -19.23
N ARG A 504 -12.52 16.47 -19.21
CA ARG A 504 -13.36 16.52 -18.02
C ARG A 504 -13.29 15.25 -17.20
N LYS A 505 -12.81 14.15 -17.77
CA LYS A 505 -12.63 12.90 -17.02
C LYS A 505 -11.50 13.06 -16.02
N GLY A 506 -11.67 12.46 -14.86
CA GLY A 506 -10.67 12.43 -13.81
C GLY A 506 -10.50 11.06 -13.19
N VAL A 507 -9.56 11.01 -12.27
CA VAL A 507 -9.21 9.83 -11.49
C VAL A 507 -9.18 10.22 -10.03
N ILE A 508 -9.81 9.43 -9.18
CA ILE A 508 -9.78 9.58 -7.73
C ILE A 508 -8.88 8.49 -7.16
N ILE A 509 -7.99 8.85 -6.24
CA ILE A 509 -7.20 7.91 -5.43
C ILE A 509 -7.53 8.11 -3.96
N ALA A 510 -7.84 7.02 -3.28
CA ALA A 510 -8.18 6.97 -1.87
C ALA A 510 -7.57 5.74 -1.18
N ASN A 511 -7.50 5.76 0.14
CA ASN A 511 -7.00 4.64 0.94
C ASN A 511 -7.89 4.39 2.17
N GLY A 512 -7.78 3.17 2.71
CA GLY A 512 -8.29 2.80 4.03
C GLY A 512 -7.30 1.88 4.74
N ILE A 513 -7.12 2.09 6.04
CA ILE A 513 -6.12 1.37 6.86
C ILE A 513 -6.47 1.43 8.35
N ASN A 514 -6.86 0.29 8.94
CA ASN A 514 -7.43 0.26 10.29
C ASN A 514 -6.74 -0.77 11.23
N PRO A 515 -5.44 -0.61 11.55
CA PRO A 515 -4.70 -1.62 12.29
C PRO A 515 -5.21 -1.84 13.73
N LYS A 516 -5.83 -0.84 14.36
CA LYS A 516 -6.37 -1.00 15.73
C LYS A 516 -7.57 -1.94 15.81
N TYR A 517 -8.36 -2.05 14.73
CA TYR A 517 -9.45 -3.03 14.70
C TYR A 517 -8.91 -4.46 14.60
N SER A 518 -7.67 -4.65 14.12
CA SER A 518 -7.04 -5.97 14.05
C SER A 518 -6.75 -6.55 15.45
N ASP A 519 -6.61 -5.68 16.46
CA ASP A 519 -6.47 -6.09 17.86
C ASP A 519 -7.74 -6.77 18.39
N VAL A 520 -8.88 -6.60 17.71
CA VAL A 520 -10.16 -7.22 18.02
C VAL A 520 -10.47 -8.35 17.04
N ASP A 521 -10.52 -8.05 15.73
CA ASP A 521 -10.71 -9.04 14.67
C ASP A 521 -10.10 -8.54 13.34
N PRO A 522 -9.07 -9.22 12.80
CA PRO A 522 -8.48 -8.89 11.49
C PRO A 522 -9.47 -8.92 10.32
N TYR A 523 -10.54 -9.73 10.39
CA TYR A 523 -11.60 -9.75 9.38
C TYR A 523 -12.36 -8.42 9.38
N LEU A 524 -12.72 -7.90 10.56
CA LEU A 524 -13.40 -6.61 10.69
C LEU A 524 -12.47 -5.44 10.32
N SER A 525 -11.19 -5.51 10.68
CA SER A 525 -10.18 -4.53 10.25
C SER A 525 -10.09 -4.44 8.72
N ALA A 526 -9.98 -5.58 8.04
CA ALA A 526 -9.93 -5.63 6.59
C ALA A 526 -11.23 -5.15 5.93
N ALA A 527 -12.39 -5.53 6.48
CA ALA A 527 -13.69 -5.03 6.04
C ALA A 527 -13.77 -3.49 6.14
N SER A 528 -13.40 -2.92 7.29
CA SER A 528 -13.41 -1.48 7.52
C SER A 528 -12.42 -0.74 6.62
N ALA A 529 -11.23 -1.31 6.35
CA ALA A 529 -10.26 -0.73 5.42
C ALA A 529 -10.81 -0.66 3.98
N ILE A 530 -11.55 -1.69 3.53
CA ILE A 530 -12.22 -1.67 2.22
C ILE A 530 -13.34 -0.63 2.22
N ASP A 531 -14.20 -0.62 3.23
CA ASP A 531 -15.30 0.34 3.35
C ASP A 531 -14.77 1.78 3.38
N GLU A 532 -13.74 2.09 4.17
CA GLU A 532 -13.12 3.41 4.27
C GLU A 532 -12.53 3.88 2.94
N ALA A 533 -11.76 3.03 2.25
CA ALA A 533 -11.22 3.39 0.94
C ALA A 533 -12.35 3.76 -0.04
N LEU A 534 -13.45 3.03 -0.03
CA LEU A 534 -14.62 3.28 -0.86
C LEU A 534 -15.44 4.51 -0.39
N ARG A 535 -15.55 4.75 0.92
CA ARG A 535 -16.16 5.96 1.47
C ARG A 535 -15.42 7.19 0.99
N ASN A 536 -14.08 7.19 1.07
CA ASN A 536 -13.25 8.29 0.61
C ASN A 536 -13.40 8.56 -0.90
N ILE A 537 -13.53 7.51 -1.73
CA ILE A 537 -13.89 7.67 -3.15
C ILE A 537 -15.24 8.38 -3.31
N VAL A 538 -16.27 7.94 -2.57
CA VAL A 538 -17.63 8.49 -2.67
C VAL A 538 -17.71 9.92 -2.14
N ALA A 539 -16.99 10.23 -1.07
CA ALA A 539 -16.99 11.55 -0.42
C ALA A 539 -16.57 12.66 -1.39
N VAL A 540 -15.68 12.37 -2.35
CA VAL A 540 -15.27 13.33 -3.38
C VAL A 540 -16.01 13.18 -4.72
N GLY A 541 -17.11 12.43 -4.76
CA GLY A 541 -18.00 12.30 -5.93
C GLY A 541 -17.76 11.08 -6.81
N GLY A 542 -16.92 10.14 -6.40
CA GLY A 542 -16.68 8.86 -7.08
C GLY A 542 -17.84 7.87 -6.97
N THR A 543 -17.72 6.74 -7.67
CA THR A 543 -18.74 5.69 -7.73
C THR A 543 -18.12 4.31 -7.50
N LEU A 544 -18.85 3.37 -6.89
CA LEU A 544 -18.37 1.99 -6.73
C LEU A 544 -18.16 1.29 -8.08
N GLU A 545 -19.05 1.53 -9.05
CA GLU A 545 -19.07 0.84 -10.34
C GLU A 545 -17.79 1.02 -11.18
N LYS A 546 -17.08 2.14 -10.98
CA LYS A 546 -15.82 2.47 -11.68
C LYS A 546 -14.60 2.45 -10.78
N THR A 547 -14.68 1.72 -9.65
CA THR A 547 -13.61 1.62 -8.67
C THR A 547 -12.97 0.23 -8.67
N ALA A 548 -11.64 0.21 -8.69
CA ALA A 548 -10.81 -0.97 -8.43
C ALA A 548 -9.99 -0.79 -7.16
N LEU A 549 -9.56 -1.90 -6.57
CA LEU A 549 -8.85 -1.98 -5.31
C LEU A 549 -7.44 -2.57 -5.49
N LEU A 550 -6.56 -2.25 -4.55
CA LEU A 550 -5.30 -2.94 -4.32
C LEU A 550 -5.21 -3.39 -2.86
N ASP A 551 -4.67 -4.59 -2.63
CA ASP A 551 -4.47 -5.20 -1.32
C ASP A 551 -2.98 -5.24 -0.94
N ASN A 552 -2.60 -4.58 0.15
CA ASN A 552 -1.22 -4.56 0.65
C ASN A 552 -1.15 -5.10 2.08
N PHE A 553 -0.79 -6.38 2.22
CA PHE A 553 -0.72 -7.07 3.51
C PHE A 553 0.64 -6.86 4.18
N CYS A 554 0.65 -6.35 5.40
CA CYS A 554 1.84 -6.25 6.25
C CYS A 554 1.63 -7.06 7.53
N TRP A 555 2.33 -8.19 7.65
CA TRP A 555 2.12 -9.15 8.74
C TRP A 555 3.43 -9.53 9.45
N GLY A 556 3.27 -10.08 10.66
CA GLY A 556 4.34 -10.75 11.40
C GLY A 556 4.79 -12.06 10.74
N ASN A 557 5.42 -12.96 11.51
CA ASN A 557 5.97 -14.20 11.01
C ASN A 557 4.84 -15.22 10.68
N PRO A 558 4.60 -15.55 9.39
CA PRO A 558 3.51 -16.42 8.96
C PRO A 558 3.76 -17.91 9.24
N ASP A 559 4.94 -18.28 9.75
CA ASP A 559 5.21 -19.67 10.18
C ASP A 559 4.62 -19.97 11.57
N LYS A 560 4.19 -18.93 12.29
CA LYS A 560 3.45 -19.06 13.54
C LYS A 560 1.94 -19.21 13.24
N PRO A 561 1.27 -20.28 13.73
CA PRO A 561 -0.13 -20.54 13.38
C PRO A 561 -1.12 -19.42 13.76
N ASP A 562 -0.88 -18.71 14.86
CA ASP A 562 -1.70 -17.57 15.29
C ASP A 562 -1.60 -16.40 14.30
N ARG A 563 -0.39 -16.04 13.88
CA ARG A 563 -0.14 -14.97 12.91
C ARG A 563 -0.74 -15.31 11.54
N LEU A 564 -0.56 -16.54 11.07
CA LEU A 564 -1.18 -16.99 9.83
C LEU A 564 -2.72 -17.05 9.93
N GLY A 565 -3.25 -17.39 11.11
CA GLY A 565 -4.69 -17.36 11.38
C GLY A 565 -5.29 -15.97 11.25
N GLU A 566 -4.58 -14.94 11.74
CA GLU A 566 -4.93 -13.53 11.54
C GLU A 566 -4.94 -13.17 10.04
N LEU A 567 -3.91 -13.60 9.28
CA LEU A 567 -3.79 -13.31 7.84
C LEU A 567 -4.92 -13.95 7.03
N VAL A 568 -5.27 -15.20 7.33
CA VAL A 568 -6.41 -15.91 6.70
C VAL A 568 -7.71 -15.13 6.88
N ARG A 569 -7.92 -14.52 8.06
CA ARG A 569 -9.12 -13.72 8.33
C ARG A 569 -9.19 -12.46 7.50
N ALA A 570 -8.09 -11.71 7.41
CA ALA A 570 -8.03 -10.53 6.57
C ALA A 570 -8.27 -10.88 5.09
N ALA A 571 -7.65 -11.95 4.58
CA ALA A 571 -7.84 -12.41 3.20
C ALA A 571 -9.31 -12.80 2.91
N LYS A 572 -9.98 -13.50 3.84
CA LYS A 572 -11.42 -13.82 3.71
C LYS A 572 -12.28 -12.57 3.55
N ALA A 573 -12.03 -11.54 4.36
CA ALA A 573 -12.75 -10.28 4.27
C ALA A 573 -12.54 -9.61 2.89
N CYS A 574 -11.33 -9.66 2.32
CA CYS A 574 -11.08 -9.16 0.98
C CYS A 574 -12.05 -9.76 -0.05
N TYR A 575 -12.23 -11.09 -0.04
CA TYR A 575 -13.18 -11.73 -0.94
C TYR A 575 -14.63 -11.28 -0.68
N ASP A 576 -15.07 -11.37 0.58
CA ASP A 576 -16.47 -11.13 0.95
C ASP A 576 -16.90 -9.69 0.63
N PHE A 577 -16.06 -8.70 0.92
CA PHE A 577 -16.42 -7.29 0.73
C PHE A 577 -16.13 -6.80 -0.70
N ALA A 578 -15.05 -7.21 -1.34
CA ALA A 578 -14.82 -6.85 -2.75
C ALA A 578 -15.95 -7.34 -3.65
N THR A 579 -16.41 -8.59 -3.44
CA THR A 579 -17.52 -9.15 -4.22
C THR A 579 -18.86 -8.48 -3.88
N ALA A 580 -19.11 -8.16 -2.60
CA ALA A 580 -20.34 -7.46 -2.21
C ALA A 580 -20.44 -6.05 -2.82
N TYR A 581 -19.36 -5.26 -2.75
CA TYR A 581 -19.31 -3.93 -3.37
C TYR A 581 -19.21 -4.00 -4.91
N GLY A 582 -18.70 -5.10 -5.45
CA GLY A 582 -18.47 -5.26 -6.90
C GLY A 582 -17.23 -4.51 -7.38
N THR A 583 -16.22 -4.38 -6.52
CA THR A 583 -14.99 -3.61 -6.72
C THR A 583 -13.78 -4.56 -6.78
N PRO A 584 -13.23 -4.85 -7.97
CA PRO A 584 -12.21 -5.88 -8.14
C PRO A 584 -10.83 -5.44 -7.63
N PHE A 585 -10.03 -6.40 -7.17
CA PHE A 585 -8.59 -6.21 -6.95
C PHE A 585 -7.84 -6.29 -8.29
N ILE A 586 -6.99 -5.32 -8.60
CA ILE A 586 -6.24 -5.30 -9.87
C ILE A 586 -4.74 -5.55 -9.68
N SER A 587 -4.24 -5.34 -8.47
CA SER A 587 -2.84 -5.51 -8.07
C SER A 587 -2.77 -5.56 -6.54
N GLY A 588 -1.66 -6.01 -5.98
CA GLY A 588 -1.42 -6.02 -4.54
C GLY A 588 0.03 -6.30 -4.21
N LYS A 589 0.29 -6.48 -2.91
CA LYS A 589 1.58 -6.93 -2.36
C LYS A 589 1.38 -7.56 -0.98
N ASP A 590 2.28 -8.46 -0.61
CA ASP A 590 2.47 -8.86 0.77
C ASP A 590 3.91 -8.61 1.25
N SER A 591 4.00 -8.16 2.50
CA SER A 591 5.21 -8.04 3.29
C SER A 591 4.99 -8.81 4.58
N LEU A 592 5.69 -9.94 4.70
CA LEU A 592 5.60 -10.84 5.84
C LEU A 592 6.87 -10.70 6.70
N TYR A 593 6.90 -11.36 7.86
CA TYR A 593 8.05 -11.35 8.78
C TYR A 593 8.37 -9.98 9.40
N ASN A 594 7.40 -9.05 9.45
CA ASN A 594 7.55 -7.77 10.14
C ASN A 594 7.49 -7.96 11.67
N GLU A 595 8.50 -8.61 12.23
CA GLU A 595 8.72 -8.82 13.67
C GLU A 595 10.14 -8.42 14.06
N TYR A 596 10.30 -7.98 15.30
CA TYR A 596 11.59 -7.72 15.90
C TYR A 596 11.85 -8.73 17.01
N ARG A 597 13.08 -9.25 17.06
CA ARG A 597 13.55 -10.20 18.06
C ARG A 597 14.73 -9.65 18.84
N ASP A 598 14.58 -9.50 20.15
CA ASP A 598 15.71 -9.24 21.04
C ASP A 598 16.47 -10.55 21.31
N THR A 599 17.69 -10.69 20.80
CA THR A 599 18.46 -11.93 20.98
C THR A 599 18.98 -12.12 22.40
N THR A 600 18.99 -11.07 23.22
CA THR A 600 19.46 -11.11 24.62
C THR A 600 18.36 -11.59 25.56
N THR A 601 17.13 -11.09 25.39
CA THR A 601 15.97 -11.46 26.23
C THR A 601 15.13 -12.58 25.64
N GLY A 602 15.20 -12.78 24.32
CA GLY A 602 14.31 -13.67 23.56
C GLY A 602 12.93 -13.08 23.28
N GLU A 603 12.68 -11.82 23.65
CA GLU A 603 11.42 -11.12 23.41
C GLU A 603 11.19 -10.93 21.90
N GLN A 604 9.96 -11.18 21.45
CA GLN A 604 9.53 -10.94 20.08
C GLN A 604 8.38 -9.94 20.06
N ARG A 605 8.43 -9.01 19.11
CA ARG A 605 7.42 -7.96 18.92
C ARG A 605 7.02 -7.92 17.46
N ALA A 606 5.81 -8.37 17.16
CA ALA A 606 5.21 -8.21 15.84
C ALA A 606 4.58 -6.83 15.72
N ILE A 607 4.53 -6.31 14.49
CA ILE A 607 3.64 -5.20 14.15
C ILE A 607 2.17 -5.59 14.40
N PRO A 608 1.26 -4.61 14.57
CA PRO A 608 -0.17 -4.86 14.39
C PRO A 608 -0.40 -5.44 12.99
N SER A 609 -1.30 -6.40 12.90
CA SER A 609 -1.77 -6.98 11.66
C SER A 609 -2.39 -5.89 10.78
N THR A 610 -1.69 -5.50 9.71
CA THR A 610 -1.99 -4.28 8.95
C THR A 610 -2.31 -4.60 7.50
N LEU A 611 -3.50 -4.19 7.05
CA LEU A 611 -3.89 -4.23 5.65
C LEU A 611 -4.14 -2.80 5.17
N LEU A 612 -3.42 -2.39 4.14
CA LEU A 612 -3.72 -1.17 3.39
C LEU A 612 -4.57 -1.56 2.16
N ILE A 613 -5.72 -0.91 2.03
CA ILE A 613 -6.52 -0.93 0.82
C ILE A 613 -6.36 0.40 0.12
N SER A 614 -5.90 0.37 -1.13
CA SER A 614 -5.87 1.54 -2.02
C SER A 614 -6.95 1.40 -3.09
N ALA A 615 -7.67 2.48 -3.39
CA ALA A 615 -8.74 2.51 -4.36
C ALA A 615 -8.44 3.50 -5.49
N ILE A 616 -8.77 3.12 -6.72
CA ILE A 616 -8.70 3.97 -7.91
C ILE A 616 -10.06 4.01 -8.60
N CYS A 617 -10.60 5.21 -8.82
CA CYS A 617 -11.91 5.41 -9.45
C CYS A 617 -11.83 6.35 -10.64
N VAL A 618 -12.40 5.97 -11.78
CA VAL A 618 -12.55 6.87 -12.94
C VAL A 618 -13.87 7.62 -12.85
N ILE A 619 -13.80 8.96 -12.84
CA ILE A 619 -14.97 9.84 -12.86
C ILE A 619 -15.17 10.51 -14.23
N PRO A 620 -16.42 10.66 -14.69
CA PRO A 620 -16.71 11.23 -16.00
C PRO A 620 -16.49 12.75 -16.05
N ASP A 621 -16.66 13.45 -14.92
CA ASP A 621 -16.59 14.90 -14.85
C ASP A 621 -16.02 15.39 -13.51
N ILE A 622 -14.79 15.91 -13.53
CA ILE A 622 -14.11 16.47 -12.36
C ILE A 622 -14.83 17.65 -11.71
N ARG A 623 -15.76 18.30 -12.42
CA ARG A 623 -16.52 19.45 -11.88
C ARG A 623 -17.58 19.04 -10.86
N ASN A 624 -17.88 17.75 -10.77
CA ASN A 624 -18.77 17.18 -9.76
C ASN A 624 -18.03 16.84 -8.45
N ALA A 625 -16.70 16.94 -8.44
CA ALA A 625 -15.92 16.63 -7.26
C ALA A 625 -16.20 17.67 -6.16
N VAL A 626 -16.40 17.19 -4.93
CA VAL A 626 -16.64 18.00 -3.73
C VAL A 626 -15.54 17.73 -2.72
N THR A 627 -15.38 18.63 -1.75
CA THR A 627 -14.41 18.51 -0.64
C THR A 627 -15.14 18.60 0.70
N MET A 628 -14.47 18.24 1.79
CA MET A 628 -15.13 18.15 3.11
C MET A 628 -15.42 19.48 3.80
N ASP A 629 -14.68 20.56 3.48
CA ASP A 629 -14.85 21.85 4.17
C ASP A 629 -16.22 22.46 3.89
N VAL A 630 -16.91 22.91 4.94
CA VAL A 630 -18.20 23.59 4.77
C VAL A 630 -18.04 24.91 4.04
N LYS A 631 -19.00 25.23 3.17
CA LYS A 631 -18.88 26.32 2.20
C LYS A 631 -19.55 27.61 2.64
N ALA A 632 -20.66 27.54 3.38
CA ALA A 632 -21.39 28.75 3.74
C ALA A 632 -22.23 28.61 5.03
N PRO A 633 -22.42 29.71 5.78
CA PRO A 633 -23.40 29.79 6.87
C PRO A 633 -24.82 29.47 6.40
N ASP A 634 -25.67 29.06 7.35
CA ASP A 634 -27.07 28.68 7.17
C ASP A 634 -27.31 27.40 6.35
N ASN A 635 -26.25 26.80 5.77
CA ASN A 635 -26.34 25.49 5.17
C ASN A 635 -26.64 24.42 6.22
N LEU A 636 -27.36 23.38 5.78
CA LEU A 636 -27.86 22.28 6.59
C LEU A 636 -26.80 21.18 6.67
N ILE A 637 -26.60 20.63 7.86
CA ILE A 637 -25.69 19.51 8.10
C ILE A 637 -26.50 18.25 8.37
N TYR A 638 -26.18 17.19 7.63
CA TYR A 638 -26.78 15.87 7.81
C TYR A 638 -25.71 14.84 8.10
N VAL A 639 -26.05 13.86 8.94
CA VAL A 639 -25.34 12.57 9.00
C VAL A 639 -26.05 11.58 8.08
N VAL A 640 -25.26 10.79 7.37
CA VAL A 640 -25.72 9.68 6.53
C VAL A 640 -25.20 8.37 7.12
N GLY A 641 -26.06 7.36 7.21
CA GLY A 641 -25.74 6.04 7.76
C GLY A 641 -26.04 5.89 9.25
N ASN A 642 -26.07 4.64 9.71
CA ASN A 642 -26.41 4.27 11.10
C ASN A 642 -25.17 4.26 12.01
N THR A 643 -25.33 4.76 13.23
CA THR A 643 -24.35 4.63 14.31
C THR A 643 -24.69 3.43 15.19
N TYR A 644 -23.67 2.65 15.55
CA TYR A 644 -23.81 1.46 16.39
C TYR A 644 -22.97 1.59 17.66
N ALA A 645 -23.14 0.66 18.61
CA ALA A 645 -22.37 0.65 19.85
C ALA A 645 -20.94 0.09 19.66
N GLU A 646 -20.23 0.54 18.63
CA GLU A 646 -18.98 -0.06 18.13
C GLU A 646 -17.79 0.85 18.45
N LEU A 647 -17.24 0.73 19.67
CA LEU A 647 -16.07 1.49 20.14
C LEU A 647 -14.81 0.61 20.32
N GLY A 648 -14.89 -0.69 20.02
CA GLY A 648 -13.75 -1.60 20.07
C GLY A 648 -12.67 -1.21 19.06
N GLY A 649 -11.43 -1.06 19.51
CA GLY A 649 -10.30 -0.57 18.72
C GLY A 649 -10.35 0.92 18.39
N SER A 650 -11.35 1.67 18.87
CA SER A 650 -11.53 3.08 18.51
C SER A 650 -10.47 3.99 19.11
N HIS A 651 -10.27 5.16 18.49
CA HIS A 651 -9.41 6.21 19.04
C HIS A 651 -9.95 6.75 20.37
N TYR A 652 -11.27 6.76 20.55
CA TYR A 652 -11.90 7.17 21.81
C TYR A 652 -11.57 6.23 22.97
N PHE A 653 -11.74 4.91 22.79
CA PHE A 653 -11.30 3.95 23.80
C PHE A 653 -9.77 4.04 24.02
N GLY A 654 -9.01 4.25 22.95
CA GLY A 654 -7.56 4.43 23.01
C GLY A 654 -7.11 5.59 23.92
N ILE A 655 -7.73 6.77 23.84
CA ILE A 655 -7.38 7.89 24.73
C ILE A 655 -7.76 7.61 26.19
N HIS A 656 -8.64 6.66 26.46
CA HIS A 656 -8.98 6.21 27.81
C HIS A 656 -8.22 4.97 28.26
N GLY A 657 -7.31 4.44 27.43
CA GLY A 657 -6.49 3.26 27.75
C GLY A 657 -7.22 1.93 27.60
N PHE A 658 -8.29 1.88 26.80
CA PHE A 658 -9.06 0.67 26.50
C PHE A 658 -8.90 0.26 25.04
N ILE A 659 -9.07 -1.05 24.78
CA ILE A 659 -9.26 -1.59 23.43
C ILE A 659 -10.74 -1.88 23.21
N GLY A 660 -11.42 -2.57 24.14
CA GLY A 660 -12.79 -3.05 23.95
C GLY A 660 -12.88 -4.23 22.96
N ASN A 661 -14.07 -4.80 22.80
CA ASN A 661 -14.29 -6.00 22.00
C ASN A 661 -15.26 -5.81 20.83
N ASN A 662 -16.02 -4.72 20.80
CA ASN A 662 -17.01 -4.48 19.75
C ASN A 662 -16.46 -3.55 18.67
N ALA A 663 -15.60 -4.08 17.79
CA ALA A 663 -15.05 -3.33 16.66
C ALA A 663 -16.12 -3.02 15.60
N PRO A 664 -15.94 -1.96 14.78
CA PRO A 664 -16.88 -1.61 13.72
C PRO A 664 -17.19 -2.77 12.77
N VAL A 665 -18.47 -2.98 12.47
CA VAL A 665 -18.92 -4.05 11.58
C VAL A 665 -19.47 -3.46 10.29
N VAL A 666 -18.88 -3.83 9.15
CA VAL A 666 -19.42 -3.45 7.84
C VAL A 666 -20.65 -4.28 7.53
N ARG A 667 -21.75 -3.60 7.19
CA ARG A 667 -23.02 -4.21 6.77
C ARG A 667 -23.16 -4.00 5.25
N PRO A 668 -22.65 -4.93 4.42
CA PRO A 668 -22.27 -4.64 3.03
C PRO A 668 -23.44 -4.19 2.14
N ASP A 669 -24.62 -4.79 2.29
CA ASP A 669 -25.81 -4.40 1.50
C ASP A 669 -26.28 -2.98 1.83
N GLU A 670 -26.29 -2.62 3.11
CA GLU A 670 -26.63 -1.27 3.59
C GLU A 670 -25.57 -0.27 3.16
N ALA A 671 -24.30 -0.62 3.33
CA ALA A 671 -23.14 0.19 2.98
C ALA A 671 -23.13 0.54 1.49
N LYS A 672 -23.25 -0.47 0.64
CA LYS A 672 -23.27 -0.30 -0.82
C LYS A 672 -24.39 0.63 -1.26
N ARG A 673 -25.61 0.39 -0.76
CA ARG A 673 -26.78 1.20 -1.10
C ARG A 673 -26.63 2.65 -0.63
N THR A 674 -26.09 2.84 0.57
CA THR A 674 -25.80 4.18 1.14
C THR A 674 -24.79 4.93 0.26
N MET A 675 -23.68 4.29 -0.09
CA MET A 675 -22.64 4.86 -0.94
C MET A 675 -23.13 5.17 -2.36
N GLU A 676 -23.89 4.28 -2.99
CA GLU A 676 -24.46 4.50 -4.33
C GLU A 676 -25.46 5.66 -4.34
N ARG A 677 -26.32 5.75 -3.31
CA ARG A 677 -27.27 6.86 -3.16
C ARG A 677 -26.58 8.19 -2.91
N LEU A 678 -25.61 8.23 -2.01
CA LEU A 678 -24.85 9.44 -1.72
C LEU A 678 -24.06 9.91 -2.94
N SER A 679 -23.37 8.99 -3.62
CA SER A 679 -22.65 9.28 -4.88
C SER A 679 -23.59 9.88 -5.94
N SER A 680 -24.80 9.33 -6.08
CA SER A 680 -25.83 9.87 -6.97
C SER A 680 -26.30 11.27 -6.55
N ALA A 681 -26.46 11.54 -5.25
CA ALA A 681 -26.84 12.86 -4.74
C ALA A 681 -25.75 13.91 -5.00
N ILE A 682 -24.47 13.57 -4.78
CA ILE A 682 -23.32 14.42 -5.10
C ILE A 682 -23.28 14.73 -6.59
N ASN A 683 -23.38 13.71 -7.45
CA ASN A 683 -23.37 13.87 -8.89
C ASN A 683 -24.59 14.62 -9.45
N SER A 684 -25.67 14.72 -8.67
CA SER A 684 -26.86 15.53 -8.98
C SER A 684 -26.75 16.98 -8.49
N GLY A 685 -25.65 17.36 -7.85
CA GLY A 685 -25.43 18.71 -7.30
C GLY A 685 -26.25 19.02 -6.05
N LEU A 686 -26.78 18.00 -5.35
CA LEU A 686 -27.57 18.19 -4.14
C LEU A 686 -26.72 18.34 -2.87
N VAL A 687 -25.48 17.84 -2.91
CA VAL A 687 -24.53 17.88 -1.81
C VAL A 687 -23.46 18.93 -2.11
N ARG A 688 -23.22 19.80 -1.13
CA ARG A 688 -22.30 20.94 -1.25
C ARG A 688 -20.89 20.61 -0.77
N SER A 689 -20.79 19.86 0.33
CA SER A 689 -19.56 19.30 0.88
C SER A 689 -19.87 17.93 1.49
N CYS A 690 -18.88 17.06 1.56
CA CYS A 690 -19.03 15.71 2.13
C CYS A 690 -17.72 15.28 2.77
N HIS A 691 -17.81 14.66 3.94
CA HIS A 691 -16.71 14.03 4.67
C HIS A 691 -17.12 12.64 5.12
N ASP A 692 -16.24 11.66 5.05
CA ASP A 692 -16.46 10.37 5.70
C ASP A 692 -16.35 10.46 7.24
N CYS A 693 -16.92 9.48 7.95
CA CYS A 693 -16.74 9.34 9.40
C CYS A 693 -15.79 8.19 9.72
N SER A 694 -14.50 8.46 9.90
CA SER A 694 -13.46 7.49 10.28
C SER A 694 -13.06 7.62 11.76
N GLU A 695 -11.78 7.88 12.05
CA GLU A 695 -11.20 7.99 13.38
C GLU A 695 -11.87 9.09 14.23
N GLY A 696 -12.36 8.71 15.41
CA GLY A 696 -13.07 9.61 16.32
C GLY A 696 -14.50 9.97 15.90
N GLY A 697 -15.03 9.38 14.82
CA GLY A 697 -16.45 9.40 14.48
C GLY A 697 -17.01 10.78 14.10
N ILE A 698 -18.32 10.97 14.33
CA ILE A 698 -19.08 12.17 13.94
C ILE A 698 -18.49 13.44 14.56
N GLY A 699 -18.04 13.37 15.81
CA GLY A 699 -17.50 14.52 16.52
C GLY A 699 -16.25 15.10 15.86
N VAL A 700 -15.34 14.23 15.42
CA VAL A 700 -14.10 14.64 14.73
C VAL A 700 -14.40 15.11 13.31
N ALA A 701 -15.14 14.33 12.51
CA ALA A 701 -15.48 14.71 11.14
C ALA A 701 -16.19 16.08 11.09
N ALA A 702 -17.16 16.33 11.97
CA ALA A 702 -17.85 17.63 12.03
C ALA A 702 -16.90 18.79 12.40
N ALA A 703 -15.95 18.55 13.32
CA ALA A 703 -14.96 19.53 13.70
C ALA A 703 -14.03 19.87 12.53
N GLU A 704 -13.52 18.86 11.83
CA GLU A 704 -12.64 19.00 10.66
C GLU A 704 -13.31 19.80 9.54
N MET A 705 -14.55 19.44 9.19
CA MET A 705 -15.35 20.21 8.23
C MET A 705 -15.48 21.68 8.63
N ALA A 706 -15.77 21.95 9.90
CA ALA A 706 -16.04 23.30 10.43
C ALA A 706 -14.80 24.19 10.38
N PHE A 707 -13.68 23.75 10.97
CA PHE A 707 -12.48 24.59 11.06
C PHE A 707 -11.72 24.73 9.75
N ALA A 708 -11.88 23.78 8.82
CA ALA A 708 -11.34 23.88 7.47
C ALA A 708 -12.16 24.84 6.61
N GLY A 709 -13.49 24.84 6.78
CA GLY A 709 -14.39 25.81 6.15
C GLY A 709 -14.27 27.22 6.73
N GLY A 710 -13.78 27.35 7.97
CA GLY A 710 -13.68 28.64 8.67
C GLY A 710 -15.02 29.11 9.25
N TYR A 711 -15.97 28.20 9.44
CA TYR A 711 -17.31 28.47 9.95
C TYR A 711 -17.62 27.61 11.17
N GLY A 712 -18.34 28.15 12.14
CA GLY A 712 -18.83 27.38 13.28
C GLY A 712 -19.99 26.46 12.91
N MET A 713 -20.43 25.63 13.86
CA MET A 713 -21.59 24.74 13.68
C MET A 713 -22.42 24.68 14.95
N THR A 714 -23.73 24.52 14.78
CA THR A 714 -24.65 24.14 15.87
C THR A 714 -25.35 22.85 15.47
N LEU A 715 -25.05 21.77 16.19
CA LEU A 715 -25.50 20.40 15.89
C LEU A 715 -26.28 19.82 17.08
N ASN A 716 -27.16 18.86 16.79
CA ASN A 716 -27.96 18.12 17.76
C ASN A 716 -27.92 16.62 17.42
N LEU A 717 -27.61 15.80 18.42
CA LEU A 717 -27.52 14.34 18.28
C LEU A 717 -28.88 13.61 18.27
N ASP A 718 -29.99 14.30 18.56
CA ASP A 718 -31.34 13.73 18.60
C ASP A 718 -31.72 12.96 17.32
N ASN A 719 -31.23 13.44 16.18
CA ASN A 719 -31.57 12.88 14.87
C ASN A 719 -30.49 11.96 14.31
N VAL A 720 -29.43 11.63 15.06
CA VAL A 720 -28.42 10.67 14.59
C VAL A 720 -29.09 9.30 14.39
N PRO A 721 -29.07 8.72 13.19
CA PRO A 721 -29.62 7.40 12.97
C PRO A 721 -28.82 6.36 13.74
N THR A 722 -29.52 5.43 14.39
CA THR A 722 -28.92 4.32 15.14
C THR A 722 -29.51 3.01 14.67
N GLY A 723 -28.66 1.98 14.53
CA GLY A 723 -29.12 0.67 14.06
C GLY A 723 -29.50 -0.29 15.19
N ASP A 724 -28.66 -0.42 16.21
CA ASP A 724 -28.97 -1.08 17.48
C ASP A 724 -29.23 -0.03 18.57
N GLU A 725 -29.93 -0.36 19.67
CA GLU A 725 -30.36 0.54 20.77
C GLU A 725 -29.20 1.26 21.51
N THR A 726 -28.39 2.07 20.82
CA THR A 726 -27.38 2.95 21.40
C THR A 726 -27.94 4.36 21.48
N ASP A 727 -28.18 4.82 22.70
CA ASP A 727 -28.63 6.18 22.99
C ASP A 727 -27.58 7.00 23.73
N ALA A 728 -26.43 6.40 24.04
CA ALA A 728 -25.36 7.03 24.81
C ALA A 728 -24.59 8.05 23.95
N GLU A 729 -24.38 9.24 24.49
CA GLU A 729 -23.81 10.41 23.82
C GLU A 729 -22.36 10.18 23.39
N ASP A 730 -21.56 9.48 24.19
CA ASP A 730 -20.20 9.06 23.85
C ASP A 730 -20.16 8.14 22.62
N TYR A 731 -21.06 7.16 22.55
CA TYR A 731 -21.18 6.28 21.38
C TYR A 731 -21.67 7.02 20.13
N LEU A 732 -22.66 7.91 20.27
CA LEU A 732 -23.17 8.70 19.14
C LEU A 732 -22.08 9.63 18.55
N LEU A 733 -21.26 10.23 19.41
CA LEU A 733 -20.18 11.12 18.99
C LEU A 733 -19.01 10.37 18.37
N PHE A 734 -18.55 9.31 19.03
CA PHE A 734 -17.19 8.79 18.83
C PHE A 734 -17.12 7.36 18.35
N SER A 735 -18.24 6.65 18.18
CA SER A 735 -18.20 5.36 17.49
C SER A 735 -17.65 5.57 16.09
N GLU A 736 -16.77 4.68 15.66
CA GLU A 736 -16.13 4.66 14.34
C GLU A 736 -16.90 3.70 13.40
N SER A 737 -18.22 3.55 13.60
CA SER A 737 -19.07 2.74 12.73
C SER A 737 -18.90 3.10 11.25
N ASN A 738 -18.74 2.06 10.44
CA ASN A 738 -18.50 2.12 9.00
C ASN A 738 -19.67 2.71 8.21
N SER A 739 -19.43 3.04 6.95
CA SER A 739 -20.45 3.46 5.97
C SER A 739 -21.21 4.74 6.36
N ARG A 740 -20.57 5.64 7.11
CA ARG A 740 -21.13 6.93 7.53
C ARG A 740 -20.41 8.13 6.94
N PHE A 741 -21.17 9.22 6.80
CA PHE A 741 -20.71 10.49 6.25
C PHE A 741 -21.38 11.67 6.96
N ILE A 742 -20.74 12.83 6.90
CA ILE A 742 -21.36 14.12 7.18
C ILE A 742 -21.42 14.92 5.88
N VAL A 743 -22.59 15.49 5.58
CA VAL A 743 -22.80 16.26 4.35
C VAL A 743 -23.40 17.63 4.63
N GLU A 744 -22.95 18.61 3.84
CA GLU A 744 -23.54 19.94 3.78
C GLU A 744 -24.53 20.02 2.61
N VAL A 745 -25.74 20.52 2.88
CA VAL A 745 -26.80 20.70 1.89
C VAL A 745 -27.30 22.14 1.97
N GLU A 746 -27.40 22.82 0.82
CA GLU A 746 -27.98 24.16 0.77
C GLU A 746 -29.49 24.10 1.11
N PRO A 747 -30.05 25.09 1.84
CA PRO A 747 -31.46 25.03 2.27
C PRO A 747 -32.46 24.86 1.13
N GLN A 748 -32.16 25.42 -0.05
CA GLN A 748 -32.98 25.30 -1.26
C GLN A 748 -33.03 23.88 -1.84
N HIS A 749 -32.05 23.04 -1.52
CA HIS A 749 -31.95 21.66 -1.98
C HIS A 749 -32.46 20.64 -0.96
N ARG A 750 -32.88 21.08 0.24
CA ARG A 750 -33.34 20.23 1.34
C ARG A 750 -34.33 19.15 0.89
N ASP A 751 -35.49 19.56 0.37
CA ASP A 751 -36.55 18.61 0.00
C ASP A 751 -36.08 17.65 -1.11
N ALA A 752 -35.27 18.14 -2.05
CA ALA A 752 -34.75 17.31 -3.12
C ALA A 752 -33.75 16.26 -2.58
N TYR A 753 -32.88 16.65 -1.66
CA TYR A 753 -31.94 15.77 -0.99
C TYR A 753 -32.64 14.73 -0.12
N GLU A 754 -33.55 15.15 0.77
CA GLU A 754 -34.30 14.24 1.66
C GLU A 754 -35.14 13.24 0.85
N ASN A 755 -35.75 13.66 -0.27
CA ASN A 755 -36.44 12.73 -1.16
C ASN A 755 -35.48 11.77 -1.88
N HIS A 756 -34.32 12.25 -2.34
CA HIS A 756 -33.30 11.43 -3.01
C HIS A 756 -32.73 10.35 -2.08
N MET A 757 -32.58 10.68 -0.80
CA MET A 757 -32.03 9.81 0.24
C MET A 757 -33.10 9.09 1.08
N SER A 758 -34.38 9.16 0.68
CA SER A 758 -35.54 8.71 1.48
C SER A 758 -35.50 7.24 1.94
N ASP A 759 -34.64 6.44 1.32
CA ASP A 759 -34.51 5.02 1.52
C ASP A 759 -33.20 4.65 2.27
N ILE A 760 -32.42 5.67 2.65
CA ILE A 760 -31.17 5.61 3.42
C ILE A 760 -31.39 6.26 4.80
N PRO A 761 -30.81 5.73 5.88
CA PRO A 761 -30.81 6.41 7.18
C PRO A 761 -30.07 7.75 7.06
N ILE A 762 -30.79 8.86 7.21
CA ILE A 762 -30.23 10.21 7.28
C ILE A 762 -30.78 10.94 8.51
N GLY A 763 -29.94 11.79 9.10
CA GLY A 763 -30.26 12.58 10.28
C GLY A 763 -29.90 14.04 10.09
N TYR A 764 -30.87 14.95 10.25
CA TYR A 764 -30.57 16.39 10.26
C TYR A 764 -29.90 16.77 11.58
N LEU A 765 -28.59 17.04 11.55
CA LEU A 765 -27.81 17.41 12.73
C LEU A 765 -27.98 18.87 13.08
N GLY A 766 -28.03 19.78 12.11
CA GLY A 766 -28.12 21.21 12.40
C GLY A 766 -27.61 22.09 11.27
N THR A 767 -26.94 23.19 11.60
CA THR A 767 -26.56 24.23 10.63
C THR A 767 -25.14 24.72 10.79
N VAL A 768 -24.54 25.11 9.68
CA VAL A 768 -23.32 25.93 9.64
C VAL A 768 -23.65 27.34 10.12
N THR A 769 -22.75 27.96 10.89
CA THR A 769 -22.95 29.30 11.47
C THR A 769 -21.81 30.24 11.10
N ALA A 770 -22.10 31.53 10.96
CA ALA A 770 -21.08 32.54 10.67
C ALA A 770 -20.17 32.85 11.87
N ALA A 771 -20.59 32.51 13.09
CA ALA A 771 -19.78 32.65 14.29
C ALA A 771 -18.74 31.50 14.35
N SER A 772 -17.65 31.70 15.10
CA SER A 772 -16.64 30.65 15.30
C SER A 772 -17.04 29.59 16.34
N ALA A 773 -18.25 29.67 16.89
CA ALA A 773 -18.74 28.74 17.92
C ALA A 773 -19.00 27.35 17.31
N PHE A 774 -18.52 26.32 18.00
CA PHE A 774 -18.79 24.92 17.68
C PHE A 774 -19.53 24.29 18.86
N VAL A 775 -20.81 23.98 18.63
CA VAL A 775 -21.73 23.52 19.68
C VAL A 775 -22.41 22.23 19.22
N ILE A 776 -22.32 21.19 20.03
CA ILE A 776 -23.11 19.96 19.87
C ILE A 776 -23.97 19.79 21.12
N THR A 777 -25.29 19.72 20.91
CA THR A 777 -26.29 19.45 21.94
C THR A 777 -26.59 17.95 22.00
N GLY A 778 -26.58 17.41 23.22
CA GLY A 778 -26.92 16.02 23.49
C GLY A 778 -28.42 15.76 23.50
N LYS A 779 -28.82 14.49 23.64
CA LYS A 779 -30.25 14.08 23.57
C LYS A 779 -31.11 14.67 24.70
N ALA A 780 -30.47 15.03 25.81
CA ALA A 780 -31.12 15.69 26.94
C ALA A 780 -31.31 17.21 26.74
N GLY A 781 -30.87 17.77 25.61
CA GLY A 781 -31.13 19.16 25.22
C GLY A 781 -30.16 20.20 25.80
N TYR A 782 -29.04 19.78 26.38
CA TYR A 782 -27.96 20.68 26.83
C TYR A 782 -26.68 20.52 25.98
N PRO A 783 -25.82 21.55 25.88
CA PRO A 783 -24.54 21.44 25.19
C PRO A 783 -23.61 20.44 25.87
N ILE A 784 -23.17 19.43 25.12
CA ILE A 784 -22.19 18.42 25.58
C ILE A 784 -20.79 18.73 25.04
N ILE A 785 -20.73 19.42 23.90
CA ILE A 785 -19.53 20.05 23.35
C ILE A 785 -19.85 21.53 23.13
N GLU A 786 -19.02 22.42 23.69
CA GLU A 786 -19.12 23.86 23.51
C GLU A 786 -17.73 24.48 23.50
N THR A 787 -17.28 24.92 22.33
CA THR A 787 -15.96 25.57 22.16
C THR A 787 -15.93 26.42 20.89
N SER A 788 -14.76 26.85 20.43
CA SER A 788 -14.59 27.50 19.12
C SER A 788 -13.78 26.65 18.15
N ILE A 789 -14.02 26.86 16.85
CA ILE A 789 -13.26 26.21 15.78
C ILE A 789 -11.76 26.50 15.87
N ASP A 790 -11.36 27.67 16.38
CA ASP A 790 -9.93 28.03 16.57
C ASP A 790 -9.25 27.14 17.62
N VAL A 791 -9.96 26.81 18.71
CA VAL A 791 -9.44 25.95 19.77
C VAL A 791 -9.30 24.52 19.25
N LEU A 792 -10.29 24.02 18.51
CA LEU A 792 -10.26 22.69 17.90
C LEU A 792 -9.14 22.58 16.87
N LYS A 793 -9.02 23.57 15.96
CA LYS A 793 -7.97 23.62 14.93
C LYS A 793 -6.57 23.68 15.55
N SER A 794 -6.39 24.46 16.61
CA SER A 794 -5.12 24.55 17.33
C SER A 794 -4.73 23.22 17.98
N ALA A 795 -5.70 22.53 18.61
CA ALA A 795 -5.48 21.19 19.15
C ALA A 795 -5.08 20.18 18.06
N TRP A 796 -5.70 20.29 16.88
CA TRP A 796 -5.45 19.42 15.73
C TRP A 796 -4.11 19.69 15.02
N GLN A 797 -3.69 20.95 14.85
CA GLN A 797 -2.44 21.30 14.13
C GLN A 797 -1.17 21.10 14.97
N THR A 798 -1.22 21.34 16.27
CA THR A 798 -0.01 21.39 17.11
C THR A 798 0.83 20.08 17.18
N PRO A 799 0.25 18.87 17.26
CA PRO A 799 0.99 17.66 17.64
C PRO A 799 2.22 17.29 16.79
N LEU A 800 2.18 17.54 15.48
CA LEU A 800 3.24 17.15 14.54
C LEU A 800 4.11 18.32 14.05
N HIS A 801 3.99 19.50 14.66
CA HIS A 801 4.77 20.69 14.29
C HIS A 801 6.12 20.83 15.03
N SER A 802 6.47 19.90 15.95
CA SER A 802 7.66 20.00 16.84
C SER A 802 8.82 19.03 16.58
#